data_AF-A0A971DTM7-F1
#
_entry.id   AF-A0A971DTM7-F1
#
_cell.length_a   1.000
_cell.length_b   1.000
_cell.length_c   1.000
_cell.angle_alpha   90.00
_cell.angle_beta   90.00
_cell.angle_gamma   90.00
#
_symmetry.space_group_name_H-M   'P 1'
#
loop_
_entity.id
_entity.type
_entity.pdbx_description
1 polymer ?
#
loop_
_entity_poly.entity_id
_entity_poly.type
_entity_poly.pdbx_seq_one_letter_code
_entity_poly.pdbx_strand_id
1 'polypeptide(L)'
;MTQAKENNRPKFPKRAVITGGMPYGNKELHFGHIGGVFVHADAFARFLRDRIGEENVIFISGTDCYGSPISEHYRQLVEKGEIDCSIEEFVEHNHKLQKEALDKYLISLNLFSASGLGRAKEIHRQVSEEVFNCLYENGYLVKSTTSQFYDPELEVFLNGRQVEGQCPIEGCQSEKGYADECSLGHQYMPADLINPRSRLSGKKPILKDVTNWYFKLEEFQPLLQEWVDYLKTLPNTRPMLTNILEEFLKPPVIYVKKEFEEQVEALKGRMPKFTLVEEEKKTSFEMVFESLEDREQACEILSENEIQYRTGKTLVPFRLTGNVEWGVPAPEKDGVKGLTFWVWPESLWAPISFTKTYLEMQGRDPEEWKDWWCSQDAQVFQFIGEDNIYFYGLAEMAMFMAFQGENPAIHPDEGQVQLPTLIANCHILFLDKKASSSGKVKPPMARDLLDYYTPEQLRAHFLGLGLGIRSVSFQPKPLNPKAKESEGDPALKEGNLLTNVLNRLARSCFYTTQKYFDGKMPVGQVSEEVLKESEDTILEYEQLMYKFEFHNVMNLLDSYIRNANKYWSAGMKEVKDTGNEELRRQIVIDGFHMLRTSIVLMHPIAPEGTEMVCEYLGFGKEFWDWNRIFDTVYDFMEDPQNHKMKYLEPRMDFFRKHPSQLK
;
A
#
# COMPACT_ATOMS: atom_id res chain seq x y z
N MET A 1 19.46 30.72 -11.29
CA MET A 1 18.10 30.23 -11.56
C MET A 1 17.68 30.55 -12.98
N THR A 2 17.32 29.57 -13.82
CA THR A 2 16.48 29.88 -15.00
C THR A 2 15.03 29.84 -14.55
N GLN A 3 14.32 30.96 -14.70
CA GLN A 3 12.89 31.14 -14.38
C GLN A 3 11.99 29.99 -14.89
N ALA A 4 12.43 29.25 -15.91
CA ALA A 4 11.76 28.09 -16.47
C ALA A 4 11.70 26.85 -15.54
N LYS A 5 12.72 26.60 -14.70
CA LYS A 5 12.70 25.43 -13.79
C LYS A 5 11.82 25.65 -12.56
N GLU A 6 11.77 26.88 -12.06
CA GLU A 6 10.93 27.26 -10.92
C GLU A 6 9.42 27.20 -11.27
N ASN A 7 9.07 27.64 -12.49
CA ASN A 7 7.70 27.60 -13.01
C ASN A 7 7.15 26.18 -13.28
N ASN A 8 7.96 25.13 -13.18
CA ASN A 8 7.57 23.75 -13.51
C ASN A 8 7.63 22.78 -12.30
N ARG A 9 7.74 23.31 -11.08
CA ARG A 9 7.70 22.50 -9.85
C ARG A 9 6.30 21.87 -9.67
N PRO A 10 6.22 20.62 -9.19
CA PRO A 10 4.94 19.98 -8.95
C PRO A 10 4.19 20.70 -7.82
N LYS A 11 2.86 20.70 -7.90
CA LYS A 11 1.99 21.21 -6.85
C LYS A 11 1.61 20.10 -5.90
N PHE A 12 1.73 20.37 -4.60
CA PHE A 12 1.30 19.50 -3.52
C PHE A 12 0.05 20.09 -2.85
N PRO A 13 -0.80 19.25 -2.24
CA PRO A 13 -2.00 19.73 -1.54
C PRO A 13 -1.62 20.55 -0.31
N LYS A 14 -2.56 21.29 0.27
CA LYS A 14 -2.36 21.97 1.54
C LYS A 14 -2.51 21.03 2.74
N ARG A 15 -3.29 19.97 2.59
CA ARG A 15 -3.48 18.91 3.58
C ARG A 15 -3.40 17.55 2.91
N ALA A 16 -2.86 16.56 3.60
CA ALA A 16 -2.77 15.21 3.06
C ALA A 16 -3.18 14.15 4.07
N VAL A 17 -3.96 13.17 3.60
CA VAL A 17 -4.13 11.90 4.30
C VAL A 17 -3.34 10.85 3.55
N ILE A 18 -2.44 10.16 4.23
CA ILE A 18 -1.74 9.00 3.68
C ILE A 18 -2.37 7.76 4.32
N THR A 19 -2.61 6.72 3.53
CA THR A 19 -3.02 5.42 4.04
C THR A 19 -2.05 4.32 3.62
N GLY A 20 -1.86 3.34 4.50
CA GLY A 20 -1.27 2.05 4.16
C GLY A 20 -2.33 0.97 4.22
N GLY A 21 -2.36 0.08 3.23
CA GLY A 21 -3.30 -1.05 3.19
C GLY A 21 -3.39 -1.83 4.51
N MET A 22 -4.60 -2.24 4.87
CA MET A 22 -4.89 -2.85 6.18
C MET A 22 -4.51 -4.34 6.23
N PRO A 23 -3.54 -4.76 7.06
CA PRO A 23 -3.26 -6.17 7.27
C PRO A 23 -4.39 -6.88 8.01
N TYR A 24 -4.72 -8.10 7.57
CA TYR A 24 -5.68 -8.99 8.27
C TYR A 24 -5.23 -9.31 9.70
N GLY A 25 -6.16 -9.27 10.64
CA GLY A 25 -5.95 -9.46 12.09
C GLY A 25 -5.69 -10.90 12.55
N ASN A 26 -5.42 -11.82 11.63
CA ASN A 26 -5.11 -13.22 11.96
C ASN A 26 -3.64 -13.61 11.85
N LYS A 27 -2.75 -12.65 11.55
CA LYS A 27 -1.33 -12.89 11.32
C LYS A 27 -0.47 -11.68 11.65
N GLU A 28 0.77 -11.96 11.97
CA GLU A 28 1.85 -10.98 12.06
C GLU A 28 2.26 -10.44 10.66
N LEU A 29 3.02 -9.33 10.64
CA LEU A 29 3.52 -8.74 9.40
C LEU A 29 4.76 -9.45 8.87
N HIS A 30 4.73 -9.88 7.61
CA HIS A 30 5.92 -10.30 6.86
C HIS A 30 6.55 -9.17 6.03
N PHE A 31 7.72 -9.44 5.46
CA PHE A 31 8.50 -8.49 4.63
C PHE A 31 7.67 -7.78 3.53
N GLY A 32 6.72 -8.48 2.89
CA GLY A 32 5.85 -7.90 1.87
C GLY A 32 4.94 -6.76 2.37
N HIS A 33 4.40 -6.83 3.60
CA HIS A 33 3.58 -5.72 4.13
C HIS A 33 4.45 -4.50 4.39
N ILE A 34 5.62 -4.71 5.00
CA ILE A 34 6.56 -3.63 5.33
C ILE A 34 7.13 -3.00 4.06
N GLY A 35 7.83 -3.79 3.26
CA GLY A 35 8.54 -3.29 2.08
C GLY A 35 7.62 -2.93 0.93
N GLY A 36 6.52 -3.66 0.74
CA GLY A 36 5.60 -3.45 -0.38
C GLY A 36 4.59 -2.32 -0.15
N VAL A 37 4.36 -1.92 1.10
CA VAL A 37 3.33 -0.91 1.43
C VAL A 37 3.85 0.12 2.43
N PHE A 38 4.09 -0.28 3.69
CA PHE A 38 4.27 0.68 4.79
C PHE A 38 5.52 1.55 4.68
N VAL A 39 6.65 1.02 4.22
CA VAL A 39 7.87 1.83 4.03
C VAL A 39 7.69 2.90 2.96
N HIS A 40 6.98 2.57 1.88
CA HIS A 40 6.70 3.53 0.80
C HIS A 40 5.73 4.62 1.26
N ALA A 41 4.67 4.22 1.97
CA ALA A 41 3.70 5.14 2.55
C ALA A 41 4.35 6.08 3.58
N ASP A 42 5.20 5.55 4.46
CA ASP A 42 5.89 6.33 5.49
C ASP A 42 6.91 7.30 4.92
N ALA A 43 7.70 6.87 3.93
CA ALA A 43 8.64 7.76 3.24
C ALA A 43 7.89 8.91 2.55
N PHE A 44 6.75 8.66 1.93
CA PHE A 44 5.96 9.73 1.34
C PHE A 44 5.30 10.63 2.39
N ALA A 45 4.80 10.07 3.49
CA ALA A 45 4.24 10.82 4.60
C ALA A 45 5.27 11.77 5.25
N ARG A 46 6.49 11.28 5.51
CA ARG A 46 7.60 12.10 6.05
C ARG A 46 7.98 13.22 5.09
N PHE A 47 8.11 12.91 3.79
CA PHE A 47 8.33 13.94 2.78
C PHE A 47 7.25 15.01 2.79
N LEU A 48 5.97 14.63 2.87
CA LEU A 48 4.89 15.61 2.96
C LEU A 48 4.94 16.41 4.26
N ARG A 49 5.31 15.82 5.40
CA ARG A 49 5.47 16.57 6.66
C ARG A 49 6.56 17.63 6.56
N ASP A 50 7.69 17.30 5.94
CA ASP A 50 8.76 18.25 5.65
C ASP A 50 8.26 19.32 4.65
N ARG A 51 7.45 18.91 3.66
CA ARG A 51 7.02 19.74 2.54
C ARG A 51 5.94 20.76 2.87
N ILE A 52 4.94 20.35 3.64
CA ILE A 52 3.71 21.10 3.91
C ILE A 52 3.42 21.27 5.41
N GLY A 53 4.28 20.79 6.30
CA GLY A 53 4.12 20.88 7.75
C GLY A 53 3.56 19.61 8.36
N GLU A 54 4.04 19.27 9.56
CA GLU A 54 3.67 18.05 10.30
C GLU A 54 2.18 18.02 10.65
N GLU A 55 1.61 19.18 10.96
CA GLU A 55 0.20 19.37 11.31
C GLU A 55 -0.76 19.24 10.13
N ASN A 56 -0.25 19.30 8.90
CA ASN A 56 -1.02 19.22 7.66
C ASN A 56 -0.99 17.81 7.03
N VAL A 57 -0.48 16.82 7.76
CA VAL A 57 -0.35 15.44 7.29
C VAL A 57 -0.88 14.45 8.33
N ILE A 58 -1.86 13.64 7.92
CA ILE A 58 -2.36 12.51 8.71
C ILE A 58 -1.98 11.21 8.00
N PHE A 59 -1.09 10.43 8.59
CA PHE A 59 -0.78 9.07 8.12
C PHE A 59 -1.49 8.05 9.00
N ILE A 60 -2.43 7.30 8.43
CA ILE A 60 -3.26 6.33 9.15
C ILE A 60 -3.26 4.95 8.47
N SER A 61 -3.46 3.92 9.28
CA SER A 61 -3.71 2.56 8.82
C SER A 61 -4.34 1.78 9.99
N GLY A 62 -4.59 0.50 9.82
CA GLY A 62 -5.04 -0.35 10.90
C GLY A 62 -5.15 -1.80 10.54
N THR A 63 -5.48 -2.60 11.54
CA THR A 63 -5.77 -4.02 11.38
C THR A 63 -7.18 -4.20 10.87
N ASP A 64 -7.32 -4.93 9.76
CA ASP A 64 -8.60 -5.44 9.31
C ASP A 64 -9.02 -6.60 10.24
N CYS A 65 -10.08 -6.35 11.02
CA CYS A 65 -10.48 -7.24 12.11
C CYS A 65 -11.46 -8.32 11.70
N TYR A 66 -12.00 -8.28 10.48
CA TYR A 66 -13.14 -9.10 10.09
C TYR A 66 -12.79 -10.11 8.97
N GLY A 67 -13.76 -10.98 8.66
CA GLY A 67 -13.65 -11.92 7.54
C GLY A 67 -13.38 -13.38 7.93
N SER A 68 -13.81 -14.28 7.05
CA SER A 68 -13.76 -15.74 7.28
C SER A 68 -12.35 -16.32 7.49
N PRO A 69 -11.24 -15.79 6.91
CA PRO A 69 -9.90 -16.29 7.21
C PRO A 69 -9.50 -16.09 8.68
N ILE A 70 -10.02 -15.06 9.34
CA ILE A 70 -9.75 -14.79 10.76
C ILE A 70 -10.50 -15.80 11.62
N SER A 71 -11.81 -15.92 11.42
CA SER A 71 -12.66 -16.86 12.15
C SER A 71 -12.19 -18.31 12.01
N GLU A 72 -11.79 -18.73 10.81
CA GLU A 72 -11.31 -20.09 10.57
C GLU A 72 -9.94 -20.35 11.20
N HIS A 73 -9.00 -19.39 11.15
CA HIS A 73 -7.69 -19.55 11.78
C HIS A 73 -7.83 -19.60 13.31
N TYR A 74 -8.59 -18.68 13.89
CA TYR A 74 -8.90 -18.66 15.31
C TYR A 74 -9.50 -19.99 15.79
N ARG A 75 -10.54 -20.48 15.10
CA ARG A 75 -11.18 -21.76 15.43
C ARG A 75 -10.21 -22.93 15.42
N GLN A 76 -9.35 -23.03 14.40
CA GLN A 76 -8.35 -24.10 14.31
C GLN A 76 -7.37 -24.08 15.49
N LEU A 77 -7.00 -22.90 15.99
CA LEU A 77 -6.11 -22.78 17.15
C LEU A 77 -6.82 -23.18 18.45
N VAL A 78 -8.08 -22.78 18.62
CA VAL A 78 -8.92 -23.19 19.77
C VAL A 78 -9.13 -24.71 19.78
N GLU A 79 -9.47 -25.32 18.63
CA GLU A 79 -9.69 -26.78 18.54
C GLU A 79 -8.44 -27.61 18.85
N LYS A 80 -7.24 -27.07 18.54
CA LYS A 80 -5.96 -27.71 18.90
C LYS A 80 -5.55 -27.47 20.36
N GLY A 81 -6.28 -26.62 21.09
CA GLY A 81 -5.91 -26.19 22.44
C GLY A 81 -4.66 -25.31 22.47
N GLU A 82 -4.32 -24.64 21.36
CA GLU A 82 -3.17 -23.72 21.27
C GLU A 82 -3.50 -22.36 21.89
N ILE A 83 -4.78 -21.95 21.90
CA ILE A 83 -5.29 -20.73 22.52
C ILE A 83 -6.62 -20.99 23.26
N ASP A 84 -6.89 -20.21 24.29
CA ASP A 84 -8.13 -20.22 25.09
C ASP A 84 -8.58 -18.78 25.40
N CYS A 85 -8.65 -17.96 24.35
CA CYS A 85 -9.11 -16.57 24.41
C CYS A 85 -10.25 -16.36 23.43
N SER A 86 -10.95 -15.23 23.52
CA SER A 86 -11.97 -14.80 22.55
C SER A 86 -11.36 -14.37 21.21
N ILE A 87 -12.17 -14.33 20.14
CA ILE A 87 -11.73 -13.85 18.83
C ILE A 87 -11.29 -12.38 18.88
N GLU A 88 -11.92 -11.57 19.74
CA GLU A 88 -11.55 -10.17 19.95
C GLU A 88 -10.15 -10.06 20.57
N GLU A 89 -9.85 -10.85 21.61
CA GLU A 89 -8.51 -10.92 22.22
C GLU A 89 -7.45 -11.47 21.26
N PHE A 90 -7.81 -12.44 20.42
CA PHE A 90 -6.93 -12.97 19.37
C PHE A 90 -6.56 -11.89 18.33
N VAL A 91 -7.55 -11.13 17.85
CA VAL A 91 -7.31 -10.02 16.91
C VAL A 91 -6.53 -8.90 17.61
N GLU A 92 -6.85 -8.56 18.86
CA GLU A 92 -6.13 -7.56 19.64
C GLU A 92 -4.66 -7.93 19.84
N HIS A 93 -4.37 -9.21 20.11
CA HIS A 93 -3.01 -9.71 20.21
C HIS A 93 -2.23 -9.51 18.91
N ASN A 94 -2.82 -9.91 17.77
CA ASN A 94 -2.20 -9.71 16.46
C ASN A 94 -2.04 -8.22 16.12
N HIS A 95 -3.04 -7.38 16.42
CA HIS A 95 -2.97 -5.94 16.24
C HIS A 95 -1.78 -5.32 16.98
N LYS A 96 -1.55 -5.71 18.24
CA LYS A 96 -0.37 -5.28 19.03
C LYS A 96 0.94 -5.70 18.36
N LEU A 97 1.06 -6.96 17.94
CA LEU A 97 2.26 -7.45 17.23
C LEU A 97 2.50 -6.73 15.90
N GLN A 98 1.44 -6.44 15.15
CA GLN A 98 1.53 -5.67 13.91
C GLN A 98 2.03 -4.25 14.20
N LYS A 99 1.46 -3.57 15.19
CA LYS A 99 1.90 -2.24 15.62
C LYS A 99 3.36 -2.24 16.05
N GLU A 100 3.75 -3.18 16.91
CA GLU A 100 5.15 -3.31 17.37
C GLU A 100 6.12 -3.54 16.21
N ALA A 101 5.73 -4.32 15.20
CA ALA A 101 6.54 -4.51 14.01
C ALA A 101 6.69 -3.19 13.23
N LEU A 102 5.60 -2.42 13.04
CA LEU A 102 5.65 -1.12 12.37
C LEU A 102 6.53 -0.11 13.14
N ASP A 103 6.38 -0.04 14.47
CA ASP A 103 7.20 0.82 15.33
C ASP A 103 8.70 0.50 15.18
N LYS A 104 9.06 -0.79 15.17
CA LYS A 104 10.46 -1.24 14.97
C LYS A 104 11.02 -0.90 13.58
N TYR A 105 10.16 -0.67 12.59
CA TYR A 105 10.55 -0.19 11.25
C TYR A 105 10.50 1.34 11.10
N LEU A 106 10.32 2.06 12.21
CA LEU A 106 10.25 3.53 12.26
C LEU A 106 9.09 4.09 11.43
N ILE A 107 8.01 3.31 11.28
CA ILE A 107 6.80 3.75 10.60
C ILE A 107 6.06 4.74 11.50
N SER A 108 5.95 5.98 11.04
CA SER A 108 5.47 7.14 11.78
C SER A 108 3.98 7.40 11.55
N LEU A 109 3.13 6.43 11.88
CA LEU A 109 1.68 6.58 11.79
C LEU A 109 1.17 7.54 12.88
N ASN A 110 0.27 8.44 12.49
CA ASN A 110 -0.52 9.23 13.45
C ASN A 110 -1.48 8.33 14.24
N LEU A 111 -2.05 7.32 13.58
CA LEU A 111 -2.84 6.27 14.23
C LEU A 111 -2.73 4.95 13.46
N PHE A 112 -2.38 3.87 14.18
CA PHE A 112 -2.58 2.49 13.73
C PHE A 112 -3.73 1.90 14.53
N SER A 113 -4.90 1.80 13.90
CA SER A 113 -6.15 1.41 14.57
C SER A 113 -6.58 -0.02 14.23
N ALA A 114 -7.80 -0.40 14.56
CA ALA A 114 -8.39 -1.69 14.25
C ALA A 114 -9.90 -1.54 14.06
N SER A 115 -10.44 -2.01 12.93
CA SER A 115 -11.86 -1.82 12.58
C SER A 115 -12.83 -2.48 13.58
N GLY A 116 -12.36 -3.49 14.32
CA GLY A 116 -13.14 -4.27 15.27
C GLY A 116 -12.79 -4.05 16.75
N LEU A 117 -11.92 -3.09 17.10
CA LEU A 117 -11.45 -2.90 18.48
C LEU A 117 -11.63 -1.47 19.00
N GLY A 118 -11.88 -1.35 20.32
CA GLY A 118 -11.88 -0.08 21.05
C GLY A 118 -12.83 0.99 20.49
N ARG A 119 -12.47 2.27 20.66
CA ARG A 119 -13.28 3.41 20.18
C ARG A 119 -13.43 3.45 18.66
N ALA A 120 -12.42 2.98 17.94
CA ALA A 120 -12.46 2.91 16.47
C ALA A 120 -13.57 1.99 15.96
N LYS A 121 -13.86 0.87 16.65
CA LYS A 121 -14.99 -0.02 16.35
C LYS A 121 -16.33 0.72 16.34
N GLU A 122 -16.54 1.59 17.33
CA GLU A 122 -17.79 2.34 17.48
C GLU A 122 -17.95 3.37 16.37
N ILE A 123 -16.90 4.15 16.10
CA ILE A 123 -16.88 5.14 15.01
C ILE A 123 -17.03 4.44 13.65
N HIS A 124 -16.33 3.33 13.46
CA HIS A 124 -16.40 2.57 12.22
C HIS A 124 -17.79 2.00 11.96
N ARG A 125 -18.48 1.52 13.00
CA ARG A 125 -19.89 1.13 12.91
C ARG A 125 -20.79 2.30 12.47
N GLN A 126 -20.59 3.49 13.03
CA GLN A 126 -21.36 4.69 12.66
C GLN A 126 -21.12 5.08 11.20
N VAL A 127 -19.86 5.14 10.77
CA VAL A 127 -19.51 5.42 9.37
C VAL A 127 -20.09 4.38 8.42
N SER A 128 -20.05 3.10 8.80
CA SER A 128 -20.62 2.02 7.97
C SER A 128 -22.14 2.15 7.82
N GLU A 129 -22.84 2.56 8.88
CA GLU A 129 -24.26 2.87 8.84
C GLU A 129 -24.57 4.12 7.98
N GLU A 130 -23.76 5.17 8.09
CA GLU A 130 -23.84 6.38 7.24
C GLU A 130 -23.69 6.04 5.75
N VAL A 131 -22.65 5.26 5.41
CA VAL A 131 -22.39 4.81 4.03
C VAL A 131 -23.56 3.99 3.51
N PHE A 132 -24.03 3.00 4.26
CA PHE A 132 -25.14 2.16 3.81
C PHE A 132 -26.42 2.95 3.60
N ASN A 133 -26.80 3.82 4.54
CA ASN A 133 -28.01 4.62 4.41
C ASN A 133 -27.92 5.56 3.21
N CYS A 134 -26.75 6.18 2.97
CA CYS A 134 -26.52 7.00 1.78
C CYS A 134 -26.71 6.18 0.49
N LEU A 135 -26.06 5.02 0.36
CA LEU A 135 -26.20 4.17 -0.83
C LEU A 135 -27.64 3.69 -1.03
N TYR A 136 -28.34 3.36 0.06
CA TYR A 136 -29.73 2.91 0.04
C TYR A 136 -30.68 4.02 -0.42
N GLU A 137 -30.58 5.21 0.18
CA GLU A 137 -31.46 6.35 -0.09
C GLU A 137 -31.29 6.87 -1.53
N ASN A 138 -30.09 6.79 -2.09
CA ASN A 138 -29.81 7.16 -3.48
C ASN A 138 -30.09 6.03 -4.50
N GLY A 139 -30.60 4.87 -4.07
CA GLY A 139 -31.00 3.79 -4.99
C GLY A 139 -29.84 2.99 -5.61
N TYR A 140 -28.64 3.09 -5.03
CA TYR A 140 -27.43 2.38 -5.48
C TYR A 140 -27.29 0.98 -4.90
N LEU A 141 -28.27 0.50 -4.13
CA LEU A 141 -28.30 -0.86 -3.59
C LEU A 141 -29.35 -1.72 -4.28
N VAL A 142 -29.01 -2.99 -4.48
CA VAL A 142 -29.92 -4.02 -5.00
C VAL A 142 -29.89 -5.25 -4.10
N LYS A 143 -31.04 -5.90 -3.92
CA LYS A 143 -31.13 -7.19 -3.24
C LYS A 143 -30.89 -8.30 -4.25
N SER A 144 -30.00 -9.22 -3.92
CA SER A 144 -29.84 -10.47 -4.67
C SER A 144 -29.91 -11.66 -3.72
N THR A 145 -30.59 -12.71 -4.16
CA THR A 145 -30.74 -13.96 -3.40
C THR A 145 -29.85 -15.01 -4.02
N THR A 146 -28.91 -15.52 -3.24
CA THR A 146 -27.96 -16.55 -3.68
C THR A 146 -28.06 -17.79 -2.78
N SER A 147 -27.83 -18.96 -3.35
CA SER A 147 -27.77 -20.21 -2.59
C SER A 147 -26.43 -20.32 -1.87
N GLN A 148 -26.46 -20.36 -0.54
CA GLN A 148 -25.27 -20.49 0.29
C GLN A 148 -25.33 -21.78 1.12
N PHE A 149 -24.16 -22.38 1.39
CA PHE A 149 -24.08 -23.52 2.29
C PHE A 149 -24.46 -23.14 3.73
N TYR A 150 -25.22 -24.00 4.39
CA TYR A 150 -25.72 -23.84 5.74
C TYR A 150 -25.52 -25.14 6.53
N ASP A 151 -25.03 -25.00 7.76
CA ASP A 151 -24.87 -26.10 8.70
C ASP A 151 -26.14 -26.24 9.56
N PRO A 152 -26.94 -27.29 9.38
CA PRO A 152 -28.17 -27.46 10.15
C PRO A 152 -27.96 -27.88 11.60
N GLU A 153 -26.77 -28.41 11.95
CA GLU A 153 -26.48 -28.83 13.33
C GLU A 153 -26.07 -27.65 14.20
N LEU A 154 -25.29 -26.73 13.62
CA LEU A 154 -24.83 -25.52 14.31
C LEU A 154 -25.71 -24.29 14.04
N GLU A 155 -26.65 -24.41 13.10
CA GLU A 155 -27.56 -23.36 12.66
C GLU A 155 -26.86 -22.10 12.11
N VAL A 156 -25.76 -22.29 11.35
CA VAL A 156 -24.93 -21.19 10.80
C VAL A 156 -24.73 -21.29 9.29
N PHE A 157 -24.60 -20.15 8.62
CA PHE A 157 -24.15 -20.10 7.22
C PHE A 157 -22.64 -20.30 7.10
N LEU A 158 -22.23 -21.15 6.16
CA LEU A 158 -20.84 -21.49 5.90
C LEU A 158 -20.31 -20.63 4.73
N ASN A 159 -19.14 -20.03 4.93
CA ASN A 159 -18.51 -19.13 3.99
C ASN A 159 -17.12 -19.64 3.58
N GLY A 160 -16.81 -19.60 2.28
CA GLY A 160 -15.50 -19.91 1.71
C GLY A 160 -14.88 -21.20 2.27
N ARG A 161 -13.79 -21.07 3.02
CA ARG A 161 -13.02 -22.20 3.57
C ARG A 161 -13.71 -22.98 4.68
N GLN A 162 -14.89 -22.55 5.15
CA GLN A 162 -15.69 -23.30 6.12
C GLN A 162 -16.42 -24.51 5.48
N VAL A 163 -16.50 -24.57 4.15
CA VAL A 163 -16.98 -25.75 3.42
C VAL A 163 -15.80 -26.39 2.73
N GLU A 164 -15.67 -27.71 2.85
CA GLU A 164 -14.69 -28.49 2.10
C GLU A 164 -15.41 -29.60 1.33
N GLY A 165 -14.97 -29.85 0.11
CA GLY A 165 -15.44 -30.96 -0.72
C GLY A 165 -14.40 -31.34 -1.75
N GLN A 166 -14.84 -31.97 -2.83
CA GLN A 166 -14.04 -32.30 -3.99
C GLN A 166 -14.41 -31.37 -5.14
N CYS A 167 -13.39 -30.91 -5.86
CA CYS A 167 -13.60 -30.06 -7.04
C CYS A 167 -14.44 -30.83 -8.08
N PRO A 168 -15.57 -30.27 -8.56
CA PRO A 168 -16.41 -30.90 -9.58
C PRO A 168 -15.79 -30.92 -10.97
N ILE A 169 -14.77 -30.10 -11.20
CA ILE A 169 -14.11 -30.00 -12.50
C ILE A 169 -13.38 -31.31 -12.83
N GLU A 170 -13.83 -31.98 -13.88
CA GLU A 170 -13.26 -33.23 -14.38
C GLU A 170 -11.75 -33.09 -14.69
N GLY A 171 -10.94 -34.06 -14.23
CA GLY A 171 -9.48 -34.02 -14.38
C GLY A 171 -8.74 -33.07 -13.43
N CYS A 172 -9.45 -32.36 -12.54
CA CYS A 172 -8.81 -31.51 -11.55
C CYS A 172 -8.07 -32.35 -10.49
N GLN A 173 -6.77 -32.07 -10.32
CA GLN A 173 -5.94 -32.67 -9.27
C GLN A 173 -5.94 -31.86 -7.97
N SER A 174 -6.94 -30.98 -7.77
CA SER A 174 -7.04 -30.20 -6.54
C SER A 174 -7.29 -31.15 -5.37
N GLU A 175 -6.48 -31.00 -4.33
CA GLU A 175 -6.65 -31.78 -3.11
C GLU A 175 -7.98 -31.46 -2.41
N LYS A 176 -8.53 -30.25 -2.60
CA LYS A 176 -9.71 -29.72 -1.87
C LYS A 176 -10.51 -28.71 -2.69
N GLY A 177 -11.82 -28.90 -2.76
CA GLY A 177 -12.79 -27.87 -3.14
C GLY A 177 -13.31 -27.09 -1.93
N TYR A 178 -13.65 -25.82 -2.09
CA TYR A 178 -14.17 -24.92 -1.06
C TYR A 178 -15.38 -24.15 -1.56
N ALA A 179 -16.54 -24.23 -0.92
CA ALA A 179 -17.76 -23.49 -1.33
C ALA A 179 -17.95 -23.42 -2.87
N ASP A 180 -17.55 -22.31 -3.50
CA ASP A 180 -17.61 -21.96 -4.92
C ASP A 180 -16.25 -21.95 -5.68
N GLU A 181 -15.14 -22.37 -5.06
CA GLU A 181 -13.80 -22.43 -5.66
C GLU A 181 -12.92 -23.61 -5.16
N CYS A 182 -12.00 -24.16 -5.96
CA CYS A 182 -11.05 -25.18 -5.46
C CYS A 182 -9.67 -24.63 -5.10
N SER A 183 -8.84 -25.47 -4.46
CA SER A 183 -7.48 -25.11 -4.04
C SER A 183 -6.53 -24.76 -5.20
N LEU A 184 -6.90 -25.14 -6.43
CA LEU A 184 -6.19 -24.79 -7.66
C LEU A 184 -6.82 -23.59 -8.39
N GLY A 185 -7.88 -23.00 -7.83
CA GLY A 185 -8.53 -21.79 -8.34
C GLY A 185 -9.59 -22.02 -9.42
N HIS A 186 -10.08 -23.25 -9.61
CA HIS A 186 -11.28 -23.45 -10.43
C HIS A 186 -12.50 -22.94 -9.69
N GLN A 187 -13.33 -22.14 -10.36
CA GLN A 187 -14.62 -21.70 -9.83
C GLN A 187 -15.74 -22.59 -10.36
N TYR A 188 -16.77 -22.80 -9.55
CA TYR A 188 -17.96 -23.61 -9.85
C TYR A 188 -19.11 -23.18 -8.95
N MET A 189 -20.34 -23.59 -9.27
CA MET A 189 -21.46 -23.26 -8.38
C MET A 189 -21.34 -24.05 -7.07
N PRO A 190 -21.75 -23.49 -5.92
CA PRO A 190 -21.78 -24.22 -4.66
C PRO A 190 -22.50 -25.58 -4.76
N ALA A 191 -23.58 -25.65 -5.56
CA ALA A 191 -24.33 -26.88 -5.79
C ALA A 191 -23.50 -27.99 -6.46
N ASP A 192 -22.46 -27.63 -7.21
CA ASP A 192 -21.61 -28.58 -7.93
C ASP A 192 -20.55 -29.18 -7.01
N LEU A 193 -20.23 -28.56 -5.88
CA LEU A 193 -19.19 -29.05 -4.97
C LEU A 193 -19.49 -30.50 -4.53
N ILE A 194 -18.61 -31.43 -4.89
CA ILE A 194 -18.82 -32.86 -4.66
C ILE A 194 -18.52 -33.18 -3.18
N ASN A 195 -19.42 -33.93 -2.54
CA ASN A 195 -19.30 -34.35 -1.13
C ASN A 195 -19.01 -33.17 -0.17
N PRO A 196 -19.85 -32.12 -0.17
CA PRO A 196 -19.60 -30.96 0.66
C PRO A 196 -19.69 -31.37 2.13
N ARG A 197 -18.75 -30.88 2.94
CA ARG A 197 -18.65 -31.12 4.37
C ARG A 197 -18.39 -29.79 5.06
N SER A 198 -19.19 -29.50 6.07
CA SER A 198 -18.94 -28.42 7.00
C SER A 198 -17.64 -28.70 7.75
N ARG A 199 -16.70 -27.76 7.74
CA ARG A 199 -15.53 -27.84 8.61
C ARG A 199 -15.86 -27.57 10.07
N LEU A 200 -17.02 -26.97 10.36
CA LEU A 200 -17.49 -26.66 11.71
C LEU A 200 -18.05 -27.91 12.39
N SER A 201 -19.15 -28.49 11.89
CA SER A 201 -19.77 -29.69 12.47
C SER A 201 -19.19 -31.02 11.97
N GLY A 202 -18.48 -30.98 10.83
CA GLY A 202 -18.08 -32.19 10.13
C GLY A 202 -19.22 -32.91 9.40
N LYS A 203 -20.44 -32.36 9.36
CA LYS A 203 -21.60 -32.93 8.65
C LYS A 203 -21.73 -32.40 7.22
N LYS A 204 -22.65 -33.01 6.45
CA LYS A 204 -23.03 -32.51 5.13
C LYS A 204 -23.88 -31.24 5.29
N PRO A 205 -23.45 -30.08 4.76
CA PRO A 205 -24.26 -28.87 4.77
C PRO A 205 -25.36 -28.95 3.71
N ILE A 206 -26.38 -28.09 3.87
CA ILE A 206 -27.45 -27.90 2.89
C ILE A 206 -27.32 -26.54 2.21
N LEU A 207 -27.89 -26.36 1.02
CA LEU A 207 -28.02 -25.04 0.43
C LEU A 207 -29.26 -24.35 1.01
N LYS A 208 -29.11 -23.10 1.42
CA LYS A 208 -30.19 -22.21 1.81
C LYS A 208 -30.03 -20.89 1.07
N ASP A 209 -31.15 -20.38 0.61
CA ASP A 209 -31.21 -19.07 -0.04
C ASP A 209 -30.96 -17.97 0.98
N VAL A 210 -30.07 -17.04 0.62
CA VAL A 210 -29.77 -15.85 1.40
C VAL A 210 -29.89 -14.61 0.55
N THR A 211 -30.75 -13.69 0.99
CA THR A 211 -30.84 -12.37 0.40
C THR A 211 -29.80 -11.46 1.04
N ASN A 212 -28.93 -10.88 0.20
CA ASN A 212 -27.93 -9.90 0.62
C ASN A 212 -28.09 -8.60 -0.18
N TRP A 213 -27.56 -7.51 0.37
CA TRP A 213 -27.40 -6.25 -0.34
C TRP A 213 -26.12 -6.25 -1.16
N TYR A 214 -26.25 -5.74 -2.39
CA TYR A 214 -25.16 -5.51 -3.32
C TYR A 214 -25.17 -4.03 -3.73
N PHE A 215 -23.99 -3.45 -3.82
CA PHE A 215 -23.78 -2.14 -4.45
C PHE A 215 -23.76 -2.32 -5.97
N LYS A 216 -24.52 -1.50 -6.69
CA LYS A 216 -24.65 -1.56 -8.15
C LYS A 216 -23.44 -0.94 -8.86
N LEU A 217 -22.27 -1.54 -8.64
CA LEU A 217 -20.98 -1.07 -9.16
C LEU A 217 -20.97 -0.93 -10.69
N GLU A 218 -21.68 -1.81 -11.38
CA GLU A 218 -21.82 -1.81 -12.83
C GLU A 218 -22.52 -0.55 -13.39
N GLU A 219 -23.41 0.08 -12.62
CA GLU A 219 -24.06 1.35 -13.03
C GLU A 219 -23.05 2.51 -13.10
N PHE A 220 -21.90 2.40 -12.41
CA PHE A 220 -20.82 3.41 -12.40
C PHE A 220 -19.80 3.23 -13.53
N GLN A 221 -19.98 2.25 -14.43
CA GLN A 221 -19.03 1.99 -15.52
C GLN A 221 -18.65 3.25 -16.32
N PRO A 222 -19.60 4.11 -16.74
CA PRO A 222 -19.25 5.29 -17.55
C PRO A 222 -18.36 6.27 -16.78
N LEU A 223 -18.68 6.53 -15.51
CA LEU A 223 -17.89 7.41 -14.64
C LEU A 223 -16.52 6.82 -14.31
N LEU A 224 -16.43 5.50 -14.09
CA LEU A 224 -15.17 4.81 -13.86
C LEU A 224 -14.29 4.82 -15.12
N GLN A 225 -14.88 4.72 -16.31
CA GLN A 225 -14.16 4.87 -17.57
C GLN A 225 -13.60 6.29 -17.71
N GLU A 226 -14.42 7.32 -17.44
CA GLU A 226 -13.97 8.71 -17.43
C GLU A 226 -12.85 8.93 -16.41
N TRP A 227 -12.96 8.36 -15.22
CA TRP A 227 -11.94 8.40 -14.18
C TRP A 227 -10.62 7.76 -14.64
N VAL A 228 -10.67 6.57 -15.23
CA VAL A 228 -9.48 5.88 -15.76
C VAL A 228 -8.84 6.68 -16.90
N ASP A 229 -9.63 7.30 -17.77
CA ASP A 229 -9.11 8.14 -18.85
C ASP A 229 -8.46 9.42 -18.31
N TYR A 230 -9.05 10.05 -17.29
CA TYR A 230 -8.43 11.15 -16.56
C TYR A 230 -7.10 10.74 -15.93
N LEU A 231 -7.06 9.60 -15.23
CA LEU A 231 -5.84 9.07 -14.60
C LEU A 231 -4.68 8.92 -15.60
N LYS A 232 -4.94 8.49 -16.84
CA LYS A 232 -3.91 8.37 -17.89
C LYS A 232 -3.31 9.71 -18.32
N THR A 233 -4.02 10.83 -18.11
CA THR A 233 -3.49 12.17 -18.41
C THR A 233 -2.53 12.67 -17.35
N LEU A 234 -2.59 12.09 -16.14
CA LEU A 234 -1.79 12.53 -15.02
C LEU A 234 -0.35 11.98 -15.10
N PRO A 235 0.67 12.83 -14.94
CA PRO A 235 2.08 12.41 -15.02
C PRO A 235 2.54 11.54 -13.83
N ASN A 236 1.74 11.47 -12.76
CA ASN A 236 2.00 10.71 -11.54
C ASN A 236 1.14 9.44 -11.42
N THR A 237 0.45 9.03 -12.49
CA THR A 237 -0.25 7.75 -12.55
C THR A 237 0.65 6.67 -13.15
N ARG A 238 0.72 5.51 -12.49
CA ARG A 238 1.48 4.36 -12.98
C ARG A 238 0.71 3.67 -14.13
N PRO A 239 1.32 3.38 -15.28
CA PRO A 239 0.64 2.70 -16.38
C PRO A 239 0.06 1.32 -16.01
N MET A 240 0.75 0.59 -15.13
CA MET A 240 0.28 -0.69 -14.60
C MET A 240 -1.10 -0.57 -13.92
N LEU A 241 -1.33 0.53 -13.18
CA LEU A 241 -2.59 0.78 -12.50
C LEU A 241 -3.73 0.91 -13.52
N THR A 242 -3.61 1.83 -14.47
CA THR A 242 -4.67 2.09 -15.47
C THR A 242 -4.93 0.85 -16.33
N ASN A 243 -3.88 0.13 -16.74
CA ASN A 243 -4.03 -1.09 -17.52
C ASN A 243 -4.86 -2.15 -16.78
N ILE A 244 -4.63 -2.33 -15.48
CA ILE A 244 -5.41 -3.30 -14.67
C ILE A 244 -6.85 -2.84 -14.52
N LEU A 245 -7.10 -1.55 -14.27
CA LEU A 245 -8.45 -1.00 -14.16
C LEU A 245 -9.25 -1.21 -15.45
N GLU A 246 -8.66 -0.93 -16.61
CA GLU A 246 -9.29 -1.12 -17.93
C GLU A 246 -9.72 -2.56 -18.18
N GLU A 247 -8.98 -3.55 -17.66
CA GLU A 247 -9.37 -4.96 -17.84
C GLU A 247 -10.72 -5.29 -17.23
N PHE A 248 -11.12 -4.60 -16.15
CA PHE A 248 -12.41 -4.79 -15.48
C PHE A 248 -13.53 -3.91 -16.07
N LEU A 249 -13.19 -2.88 -16.85
CA LEU A 249 -14.16 -2.00 -17.52
C LEU A 249 -14.59 -2.52 -18.90
N LYS A 250 -14.04 -3.67 -19.33
CA LYS A 250 -14.42 -4.31 -20.59
C LYS A 250 -15.88 -4.77 -20.57
N PRO A 251 -16.50 -4.88 -21.76
CA PRO A 251 -17.84 -5.45 -21.89
C PRO A 251 -17.95 -6.83 -21.25
N PRO A 252 -19.16 -7.25 -20.86
CA PRO A 252 -19.41 -8.60 -20.38
C PRO A 252 -19.14 -9.63 -21.48
N VAL A 253 -18.26 -10.61 -21.21
CA VAL A 253 -17.88 -11.64 -22.19
C VAL A 253 -17.93 -13.05 -21.62
N ILE A 254 -18.21 -14.01 -22.50
CA ILE A 254 -18.15 -15.45 -22.24
C ILE A 254 -17.16 -16.08 -23.23
N TYR A 255 -16.25 -16.91 -22.72
CA TYR A 255 -15.34 -17.74 -23.49
C TYR A 255 -15.86 -19.17 -23.51
N VAL A 256 -16.16 -19.68 -24.70
CA VAL A 256 -16.62 -21.06 -24.91
C VAL A 256 -15.59 -21.79 -25.78
N LYS A 257 -15.29 -23.05 -25.46
CA LYS A 257 -14.35 -23.84 -26.28
C LYS A 257 -14.96 -24.10 -27.67
N LYS A 258 -14.12 -24.09 -28.71
CA LYS A 258 -14.55 -24.34 -30.11
C LYS A 258 -15.22 -25.70 -30.32
N GLU A 259 -14.97 -26.68 -29.45
CA GLU A 259 -15.67 -27.98 -29.49
C GLU A 259 -17.19 -27.88 -29.26
N PHE A 260 -17.66 -26.80 -28.62
CA PHE A 260 -19.08 -26.52 -28.39
C PHE A 260 -19.69 -25.55 -29.40
N GLU A 261 -18.96 -25.16 -30.45
CA GLU A 261 -19.39 -24.13 -31.42
C GLU A 261 -20.71 -24.50 -32.11
N GLU A 262 -20.85 -25.75 -32.59
CA GLU A 262 -22.10 -26.23 -33.19
C GLU A 262 -23.27 -26.21 -32.21
N GLN A 263 -23.02 -26.50 -30.92
CA GLN A 263 -24.05 -26.49 -29.88
C GLN A 263 -24.47 -25.05 -29.56
N VAL A 264 -23.53 -24.12 -29.47
CA VAL A 264 -23.82 -22.69 -29.25
C VAL A 264 -24.57 -22.10 -30.45
N GLU A 265 -24.19 -22.43 -31.68
CA GLU A 265 -24.91 -21.96 -32.87
C GLU A 265 -26.34 -22.50 -32.91
N ALA A 266 -26.58 -23.74 -32.47
CA ALA A 266 -27.93 -24.29 -32.33
C ALA A 266 -28.77 -23.59 -31.24
N LEU A 267 -28.14 -23.07 -30.19
CA LEU A 267 -28.80 -22.37 -29.08
C LEU A 267 -28.94 -20.86 -29.29
N LYS A 268 -28.29 -20.29 -30.30
CA LYS A 268 -28.25 -18.85 -30.60
C LYS A 268 -29.62 -18.18 -30.66
N GLY A 269 -30.63 -18.89 -31.17
CA GLY A 269 -32.01 -18.38 -31.24
C GLY A 269 -32.72 -18.25 -29.88
N ARG A 270 -32.18 -18.89 -28.83
CA ARG A 270 -32.67 -18.80 -27.45
C ARG A 270 -31.86 -17.83 -26.59
N MET A 271 -30.68 -17.43 -27.06
CA MET A 271 -29.77 -16.55 -26.32
C MET A 271 -30.07 -15.07 -26.60
N PRO A 272 -29.72 -14.17 -25.67
CA PRO A 272 -29.65 -12.74 -25.94
C PRO A 272 -28.70 -12.41 -27.09
N LYS A 273 -28.76 -11.17 -27.58
CA LYS A 273 -27.89 -10.72 -28.67
C LYS A 273 -26.42 -10.67 -28.19
N PHE A 274 -25.53 -11.31 -28.94
CA PHE A 274 -24.09 -11.25 -28.71
C PHE A 274 -23.32 -11.13 -30.03
N THR A 275 -22.06 -10.70 -29.93
CA THR A 275 -21.10 -10.68 -31.04
C THR A 275 -20.07 -11.78 -30.83
N LEU A 276 -19.80 -12.57 -31.87
CA LEU A 276 -18.73 -13.57 -31.85
C LEU A 276 -17.41 -12.93 -32.26
N VAL A 277 -16.38 -13.13 -31.45
CA VAL A 277 -15.00 -12.80 -31.75
C VAL A 277 -14.19 -14.09 -31.79
N GLU A 278 -13.69 -14.43 -32.97
CA GLU A 278 -12.84 -15.59 -33.19
C GLU A 278 -11.39 -15.19 -33.43
N GLU A 279 -10.48 -15.87 -32.74
CA GLU A 279 -9.05 -15.81 -33.05
C GLU A 279 -8.59 -17.18 -33.56
N GLU A 280 -7.93 -17.21 -34.73
CA GLU A 280 -7.47 -18.44 -35.39
C GLU A 280 -6.60 -19.34 -34.48
N LYS A 281 -5.86 -18.73 -33.54
CA LYS A 281 -4.90 -19.43 -32.66
C LYS A 281 -5.46 -19.83 -31.29
N LYS A 282 -6.68 -19.42 -30.93
CA LYS A 282 -7.29 -19.75 -29.64
C LYS A 282 -8.18 -21.00 -29.74
N THR A 283 -8.23 -21.78 -28.66
CA THR A 283 -9.08 -22.97 -28.50
C THR A 283 -10.51 -22.65 -28.07
N SER A 284 -10.81 -21.38 -27.83
CA SER A 284 -12.13 -20.84 -27.50
C SER A 284 -12.49 -19.70 -28.43
N PHE A 285 -13.79 -19.50 -28.64
CA PHE A 285 -14.36 -18.29 -29.22
C PHE A 285 -14.97 -17.43 -28.09
N GLU A 286 -15.06 -16.14 -28.34
CA GLU A 286 -15.53 -15.15 -27.38
C GLU A 286 -16.92 -14.64 -27.80
N MET A 287 -17.86 -14.68 -26.87
CA MET A 287 -19.20 -14.12 -27.00
C MET A 287 -19.24 -12.81 -26.21
N VAL A 288 -19.42 -11.68 -26.89
CA VAL A 288 -19.46 -10.34 -26.30
C VAL A 288 -20.90 -9.85 -26.22
N PHE A 289 -21.32 -9.44 -25.02
CA PHE A 289 -22.69 -9.02 -24.72
C PHE A 289 -22.76 -7.50 -24.53
N GLU A 290 -23.93 -6.91 -24.84
CA GLU A 290 -24.18 -5.48 -24.65
C GLU A 290 -24.39 -5.13 -23.17
N SER A 291 -24.98 -6.04 -22.39
CA SER A 291 -25.26 -5.85 -20.96
C SER A 291 -24.86 -7.05 -20.10
N LEU A 292 -24.72 -6.82 -18.80
CA LEU A 292 -24.45 -7.87 -17.83
C LEU A 292 -25.64 -8.84 -17.72
N GLU A 293 -26.87 -8.33 -17.80
CA GLU A 293 -28.10 -9.12 -17.79
C GLU A 293 -28.14 -10.12 -18.95
N ASP A 294 -27.80 -9.66 -20.17
CA ASP A 294 -27.72 -10.52 -21.35
C ASP A 294 -26.66 -11.63 -21.19
N ARG A 295 -25.51 -11.28 -20.59
CA ARG A 295 -24.47 -12.27 -20.29
C ARG A 295 -24.98 -13.32 -19.30
N GLU A 296 -25.63 -12.92 -18.21
CA GLU A 296 -26.13 -13.86 -17.20
C GLU A 296 -27.20 -14.79 -17.76
N GLN A 297 -28.13 -14.27 -18.57
CA GLN A 297 -29.12 -15.11 -19.26
C GLN A 297 -28.44 -16.12 -20.20
N ALA A 298 -27.39 -15.71 -20.91
CA ALA A 298 -26.62 -16.63 -21.75
C ALA A 298 -25.86 -17.67 -20.90
N CYS A 299 -25.27 -17.28 -19.77
CA CYS A 299 -24.63 -18.18 -18.82
C CYS A 299 -25.61 -19.26 -18.33
N GLU A 300 -26.85 -18.89 -17.97
CA GLU A 300 -27.90 -19.83 -17.56
C GLU A 300 -28.21 -20.83 -18.69
N ILE A 301 -28.43 -20.36 -19.91
CA ILE A 301 -28.71 -21.23 -21.07
C ILE A 301 -27.54 -22.18 -21.34
N LEU A 302 -26.29 -21.70 -21.28
CA LEU A 302 -25.12 -22.55 -21.47
C LEU A 302 -25.03 -23.63 -20.38
N SER A 303 -25.25 -23.24 -19.12
CA SER A 303 -25.25 -24.16 -17.97
C SER A 303 -26.37 -25.21 -18.07
N GLU A 304 -27.59 -24.83 -18.47
CA GLU A 304 -28.71 -25.77 -18.69
C GLU A 304 -28.43 -26.83 -19.76
N ASN A 305 -27.53 -26.53 -20.70
CA ASN A 305 -27.17 -27.43 -21.80
C ASN A 305 -25.79 -28.08 -21.59
N GLU A 306 -25.25 -28.05 -20.36
CA GLU A 306 -23.98 -28.66 -19.97
C GLU A 306 -22.77 -28.14 -20.79
N ILE A 307 -22.87 -26.92 -21.34
CA ILE A 307 -21.79 -26.29 -22.11
C ILE A 307 -20.82 -25.62 -21.15
N GLN A 308 -19.55 -26.01 -21.22
CA GLN A 308 -18.51 -25.41 -20.39
C GLN A 308 -18.10 -24.03 -20.92
N TYR A 309 -18.09 -23.04 -20.04
CA TYR A 309 -17.65 -21.68 -20.36
C TYR A 309 -16.81 -21.05 -19.25
N ARG A 310 -16.19 -19.91 -19.57
CA ARG A 310 -15.56 -19.01 -18.59
C ARG A 310 -16.03 -17.59 -18.86
N THR A 311 -16.29 -16.81 -17.82
CA THR A 311 -16.59 -15.38 -17.99
C THR A 311 -15.30 -14.55 -18.01
N GLY A 312 -15.30 -13.44 -18.75
CA GLY A 312 -14.23 -12.45 -18.67
C GLY A 312 -14.39 -11.50 -17.49
N LYS A 313 -13.35 -10.69 -17.26
CA LYS A 313 -13.39 -9.59 -16.31
C LYS A 313 -14.35 -8.52 -16.82
N THR A 314 -15.29 -8.13 -15.97
CA THR A 314 -16.21 -7.02 -16.19
C THR A 314 -16.74 -6.56 -14.83
N LEU A 315 -17.37 -5.39 -14.77
CA LEU A 315 -18.04 -4.95 -13.55
C LEU A 315 -19.29 -5.78 -13.28
N VAL A 316 -19.49 -6.12 -12.02
CA VAL A 316 -20.66 -6.84 -11.52
C VAL A 316 -21.10 -6.20 -10.21
N PRO A 317 -22.37 -6.37 -9.79
CA PRO A 317 -22.82 -5.91 -8.48
C PRO A 317 -21.86 -6.37 -7.37
N PHE A 318 -21.40 -5.42 -6.57
CA PHE A 318 -20.41 -5.67 -5.53
C PHE A 318 -21.10 -6.04 -4.22
N ARG A 319 -20.82 -7.23 -3.70
CA ARG A 319 -21.48 -7.73 -2.48
C ARG A 319 -21.14 -6.84 -1.28
N LEU A 320 -22.16 -6.20 -0.70
CA LEU A 320 -22.01 -5.29 0.44
C LEU A 320 -22.17 -6.01 1.78
N THR A 321 -23.12 -6.94 1.85
CA THR A 321 -23.47 -7.62 3.11
C THR A 321 -23.36 -9.14 3.02
N GLY A 322 -23.26 -9.78 4.19
CA GLY A 322 -23.22 -11.22 4.37
C GLY A 322 -23.88 -11.63 5.68
N ASN A 323 -23.77 -12.93 5.99
CA ASN A 323 -24.28 -13.55 7.21
C ASN A 323 -23.11 -14.11 8.01
N VAL A 324 -22.20 -13.25 8.49
CA VAL A 324 -21.07 -13.66 9.34
C VAL A 324 -21.29 -13.20 10.77
N GLU A 325 -20.99 -14.07 11.73
CA GLU A 325 -21.20 -13.78 13.16
C GLU A 325 -20.24 -12.69 13.67
N TRP A 326 -19.00 -12.70 13.17
CA TRP A 326 -17.98 -11.70 13.49
C TRP A 326 -17.86 -10.68 12.35
N GLY A 327 -18.61 -9.58 12.44
CA GLY A 327 -18.67 -8.52 11.44
C GLY A 327 -19.31 -7.24 11.98
N VAL A 328 -19.27 -6.17 11.19
CA VAL A 328 -20.00 -4.92 11.49
C VAL A 328 -21.49 -5.12 11.14
N PRO A 329 -22.45 -4.91 12.05
CA PRO A 329 -23.87 -5.05 11.74
C PRO A 329 -24.32 -4.10 10.63
N ALA A 330 -25.03 -4.61 9.63
CA ALA A 330 -25.63 -3.81 8.57
C ALA A 330 -27.04 -3.35 8.97
N PRO A 331 -27.51 -2.16 8.53
CA PRO A 331 -28.86 -1.70 8.81
C PRO A 331 -29.94 -2.66 8.26
N GLU A 332 -31.02 -2.86 9.03
CA GLU A 332 -32.17 -3.64 8.59
C GLU A 332 -33.09 -2.79 7.70
N LYS A 333 -33.25 -3.18 6.42
CA LYS A 333 -34.12 -2.50 5.45
C LYS A 333 -34.90 -3.53 4.63
N ASP A 334 -36.10 -3.17 4.20
CA ASP A 334 -36.96 -3.97 3.30
C ASP A 334 -37.14 -5.43 3.69
N GLY A 335 -37.26 -5.69 5.00
CA GLY A 335 -37.47 -7.03 5.56
C GLY A 335 -36.22 -7.90 5.64
N VAL A 336 -35.06 -7.41 5.19
CA VAL A 336 -33.77 -8.09 5.29
C VAL A 336 -33.13 -7.77 6.63
N LYS A 337 -32.77 -8.80 7.40
CA LYS A 337 -32.37 -8.70 8.82
C LYS A 337 -31.15 -9.56 9.13
N GLY A 338 -30.47 -9.22 10.23
CA GLY A 338 -29.37 -10.03 10.77
C GLY A 338 -28.12 -10.09 9.89
N LEU A 339 -27.96 -9.14 8.95
CA LEU A 339 -26.80 -9.08 8.07
C LEU A 339 -25.66 -8.30 8.72
N THR A 340 -24.44 -8.62 8.31
CA THR A 340 -23.23 -7.84 8.59
C THR A 340 -22.63 -7.35 7.29
N PHE A 341 -21.87 -6.25 7.32
CA PHE A 341 -21.04 -5.87 6.18
C PHE A 341 -20.03 -6.98 5.87
N TRP A 342 -19.82 -7.21 4.58
CA TRP A 342 -18.73 -8.03 4.12
C TRP A 342 -17.41 -7.27 4.34
N VAL A 343 -16.34 -7.98 4.69
CA VAL A 343 -15.05 -7.38 5.07
C VAL A 343 -14.46 -6.48 3.98
N TRP A 344 -14.54 -6.92 2.72
CA TRP A 344 -13.98 -6.16 1.60
C TRP A 344 -14.58 -4.76 1.48
N PRO A 345 -15.92 -4.58 1.41
CA PRO A 345 -16.51 -3.25 1.42
C PRO A 345 -16.09 -2.39 2.63
N GLU A 346 -16.27 -2.88 3.86
CA GLU A 346 -16.07 -2.01 5.04
C GLU A 346 -14.65 -1.52 5.21
N SER A 347 -13.67 -2.35 4.82
CA SER A 347 -12.27 -1.96 4.83
C SER A 347 -11.94 -0.77 3.92
N LEU A 348 -12.77 -0.47 2.91
CA LEU A 348 -12.55 0.64 1.98
C LEU A 348 -12.90 2.00 2.59
N TRP A 349 -13.91 2.09 3.47
CA TRP A 349 -14.22 3.33 4.20
C TRP A 349 -13.66 3.34 5.64
N ALA A 350 -13.02 2.27 6.09
CA ALA A 350 -12.31 2.22 7.36
C ALA A 350 -11.26 3.35 7.53
N PRO A 351 -10.51 3.78 6.50
CA PRO A 351 -9.63 4.94 6.61
C PRO A 351 -10.33 6.22 7.07
N ILE A 352 -11.55 6.52 6.59
CA ILE A 352 -12.35 7.66 7.08
C ILE A 352 -12.66 7.48 8.58
N SER A 353 -13.00 6.25 8.98
CA SER A 353 -13.26 5.92 10.38
C SER A 353 -12.04 6.15 11.27
N PHE A 354 -10.84 5.80 10.78
CA PHE A 354 -9.59 6.01 11.50
C PHE A 354 -9.17 7.48 11.53
N THR A 355 -9.41 8.26 10.47
CA THR A 355 -9.23 9.71 10.49
C THR A 355 -10.13 10.36 11.53
N LYS A 356 -11.44 10.02 11.55
CA LYS A 356 -12.39 10.49 12.59
C LYS A 356 -11.90 10.12 13.99
N THR A 357 -11.46 8.87 14.19
CA THR A 357 -10.93 8.39 15.48
C THR A 357 -9.69 9.19 15.91
N TYR A 358 -8.73 9.40 15.01
CA TYR A 358 -7.52 10.16 15.31
C TYR A 358 -7.85 11.60 15.71
N LEU A 359 -8.72 12.28 14.96
CA LEU A 359 -9.14 13.65 15.26
C LEU A 359 -9.83 13.74 16.63
N GLU A 360 -10.73 12.80 16.94
CA GLU A 360 -11.37 12.71 18.25
C GLU A 360 -10.33 12.52 19.37
N MET A 361 -9.32 11.66 19.18
CA MET A 361 -8.22 11.47 20.13
C MET A 361 -7.38 12.73 20.36
N GLN A 362 -7.29 13.62 19.37
CA GLN A 362 -6.65 14.92 19.49
C GLN A 362 -7.57 16.00 20.09
N GLY A 363 -8.81 15.65 20.47
CA GLY A 363 -9.81 16.60 20.99
C GLY A 363 -10.33 17.59 19.95
N ARG A 364 -10.23 17.24 18.66
CA ARG A 364 -10.72 18.03 17.52
C ARG A 364 -12.22 17.83 17.32
N ASP A 365 -12.86 18.73 16.60
CA ASP A 365 -14.29 18.60 16.27
C ASP A 365 -14.49 17.37 15.36
N PRO A 366 -15.44 16.47 15.69
CA PRO A 366 -15.76 15.29 14.89
C PRO A 366 -16.04 15.57 13.41
N GLU A 367 -16.47 16.78 13.04
CA GLU A 367 -16.75 17.16 11.65
C GLU A 367 -15.50 17.54 10.84
N GLU A 368 -14.36 17.77 11.50
CA GLU A 368 -13.11 18.19 10.83
C GLU A 368 -12.55 17.15 9.88
N TRP A 369 -13.00 15.89 9.93
CA TRP A 369 -12.60 14.88 8.94
C TRP A 369 -12.92 15.33 7.49
N LYS A 370 -13.94 16.19 7.31
CA LYS A 370 -14.29 16.77 6.01
C LYS A 370 -13.20 17.69 5.46
N ASP A 371 -12.45 18.37 6.31
CA ASP A 371 -11.30 19.19 5.86
C ASP A 371 -10.19 18.33 5.26
N TRP A 372 -10.17 17.03 5.57
CA TRP A 372 -9.15 16.07 5.13
C TRP A 372 -9.60 15.18 3.96
N TRP A 373 -10.91 14.90 3.86
CA TRP A 373 -11.48 13.99 2.87
C TRP A 373 -12.40 14.65 1.86
N CYS A 374 -12.90 15.87 2.15
CA CYS A 374 -13.91 16.54 1.34
C CYS A 374 -13.49 17.92 0.79
N SER A 375 -12.41 18.50 1.31
CA SER A 375 -11.87 19.78 0.82
C SER A 375 -11.10 19.61 -0.48
N GLN A 376 -11.26 20.53 -1.43
CA GLN A 376 -10.48 20.58 -2.67
C GLN A 376 -9.00 20.95 -2.44
N ASP A 377 -8.64 21.47 -1.26
CA ASP A 377 -7.25 21.71 -0.87
C ASP A 377 -6.56 20.54 -0.16
N ALA A 378 -7.30 19.45 0.07
CA ALA A 378 -6.82 18.21 0.65
C ALA A 378 -6.68 17.11 -0.41
N GLN A 379 -5.74 16.18 -0.18
CA GLN A 379 -5.60 14.99 -1.02
C GLN A 379 -5.37 13.76 -0.17
N VAL A 380 -6.10 12.69 -0.48
CA VAL A 380 -5.87 11.36 0.08
C VAL A 380 -4.94 10.59 -0.85
N PHE A 381 -3.91 9.95 -0.30
CA PHE A 381 -2.94 9.09 -0.99
C PHE A 381 -2.99 7.70 -0.37
N GLN A 382 -3.37 6.68 -1.15
CA GLN A 382 -3.53 5.32 -0.65
C GLN A 382 -2.45 4.40 -1.19
N PHE A 383 -1.59 3.87 -0.32
CA PHE A 383 -0.56 2.89 -0.69
C PHE A 383 -1.11 1.48 -0.54
N ILE A 384 -1.12 0.74 -1.65
CA ILE A 384 -1.65 -0.63 -1.71
C ILE A 384 -0.71 -1.58 -2.48
N GLY A 385 -0.90 -2.88 -2.31
CA GLY A 385 -0.34 -3.89 -3.22
C GLY A 385 -1.21 -4.09 -4.47
N GLU A 386 -0.62 -4.56 -5.56
CA GLU A 386 -1.31 -4.74 -6.85
C GLU A 386 -2.55 -5.65 -6.81
N ASP A 387 -2.58 -6.61 -5.88
CA ASP A 387 -3.74 -7.51 -5.69
C ASP A 387 -5.01 -6.75 -5.23
N ASN A 388 -4.87 -5.52 -4.73
CA ASN A 388 -5.98 -4.70 -4.22
C ASN A 388 -6.49 -3.64 -5.21
N ILE A 389 -5.94 -3.58 -6.44
CA ILE A 389 -6.26 -2.51 -7.41
C ILE A 389 -7.75 -2.49 -7.78
N TYR A 390 -8.40 -3.64 -7.93
CA TYR A 390 -9.84 -3.70 -8.23
C TYR A 390 -10.68 -3.04 -7.12
N PHE A 391 -10.38 -3.37 -5.86
CA PHE A 391 -11.17 -2.91 -4.72
C PHE A 391 -11.02 -1.40 -4.50
N TYR A 392 -9.79 -0.89 -4.50
CA TYR A 392 -9.54 0.54 -4.26
C TYR A 392 -9.75 1.38 -5.53
N GLY A 393 -9.35 0.88 -6.69
CA GLY A 393 -9.38 1.66 -7.93
C GLY A 393 -10.74 1.68 -8.65
N LEU A 394 -11.64 0.73 -8.35
CA LEU A 394 -12.99 0.70 -8.94
C LEU A 394 -14.08 0.70 -7.87
N ALA A 395 -14.07 -0.28 -6.97
CA ALA A 395 -15.17 -0.43 -6.01
C ALA A 395 -15.25 0.75 -5.02
N GLU A 396 -14.14 1.15 -4.43
CA GLU A 396 -14.05 2.32 -3.53
C GLU A 396 -14.35 3.61 -4.27
N MET A 397 -13.74 3.84 -5.45
CA MET A 397 -13.99 5.05 -6.24
C MET A 397 -15.48 5.20 -6.57
N ALA A 398 -16.15 4.13 -7.01
CA ALA A 398 -17.58 4.15 -7.29
C ALA A 398 -18.41 4.35 -6.02
N MET A 399 -18.03 3.75 -4.89
CA MET A 399 -18.72 3.98 -3.61
C MET A 399 -18.55 5.42 -3.12
N PHE A 400 -17.38 6.04 -3.31
CA PHE A 400 -17.16 7.43 -2.95
C PHE A 400 -17.88 8.38 -3.90
N MET A 401 -17.95 8.08 -5.19
CA MET A 401 -18.82 8.76 -6.14
C MET A 401 -20.29 8.68 -5.69
N ALA A 402 -20.77 7.48 -5.35
CA ALA A 402 -22.12 7.27 -4.85
C ALA A 402 -22.41 8.04 -3.55
N PHE A 403 -21.40 8.20 -2.70
CA PHE A 403 -21.51 8.96 -1.45
C PHE A 403 -21.69 10.47 -1.65
N GLN A 404 -21.50 10.98 -2.87
CA GLN A 404 -21.75 12.37 -3.25
C GLN A 404 -23.25 12.68 -3.45
N GLY A 405 -24.11 11.66 -3.49
CA GLY A 405 -25.56 11.77 -3.68
C GLY A 405 -25.99 11.55 -5.12
N GLU A 406 -27.07 12.22 -5.55
CA GLU A 406 -27.74 11.97 -6.85
C GLU A 406 -26.90 12.30 -8.10
N ASN A 407 -25.90 13.17 -7.97
CA ASN A 407 -25.07 13.64 -9.09
C ASN A 407 -23.59 13.29 -8.87
N PRO A 408 -23.22 12.00 -8.91
CA PRO A 408 -21.83 11.57 -8.76
C PRO A 408 -20.94 12.11 -9.90
N ALA A 409 -19.72 12.52 -9.55
CA ALA A 409 -18.74 13.02 -10.50
C ALA A 409 -17.32 12.55 -10.17
N ILE A 410 -16.46 12.52 -11.20
CA ILE A 410 -15.02 12.22 -11.04
C ILE A 410 -14.24 13.41 -10.45
N HIS A 411 -14.83 14.61 -10.45
CA HIS A 411 -14.30 15.84 -9.89
C HIS A 411 -15.32 16.43 -8.92
N PRO A 412 -15.30 16.02 -7.65
CA PRO A 412 -16.32 16.36 -6.68
C PRO A 412 -16.24 17.84 -6.26
N ASP A 413 -17.38 18.44 -5.95
CA ASP A 413 -17.45 19.81 -5.45
C ASP A 413 -16.90 19.92 -4.02
N GLU A 414 -16.55 21.15 -3.60
CA GLU A 414 -16.10 21.42 -2.22
C GLU A 414 -17.12 20.90 -1.19
N GLY A 415 -16.65 20.11 -0.22
CA GLY A 415 -17.48 19.50 0.81
C GLY A 415 -18.03 18.12 0.46
N GLN A 416 -17.88 17.65 -0.79
CA GLN A 416 -18.11 16.25 -1.17
C GLN A 416 -16.83 15.43 -1.01
N VAL A 417 -16.96 14.12 -0.77
CA VAL A 417 -15.79 13.23 -0.63
C VAL A 417 -14.98 13.23 -1.92
N GLN A 418 -13.72 13.63 -1.80
CA GLN A 418 -12.75 13.68 -2.88
C GLN A 418 -12.21 12.28 -3.18
N LEU A 419 -11.88 12.02 -4.45
CA LEU A 419 -11.36 10.71 -4.86
C LEU A 419 -9.86 10.59 -4.51
N PRO A 420 -9.46 9.50 -3.82
CA PRO A 420 -8.06 9.27 -3.49
C PRO A 420 -7.15 9.09 -4.72
N THR A 421 -5.88 9.48 -4.56
CA THR A 421 -4.79 9.09 -5.45
C THR A 421 -4.28 7.72 -5.01
N LEU A 422 -4.33 6.73 -5.92
CA LEU A 422 -3.94 5.36 -5.62
C LEU A 422 -2.48 5.08 -6.03
N ILE A 423 -1.68 4.60 -5.08
CA ILE A 423 -0.27 4.25 -5.28
C ILE A 423 -0.11 2.74 -5.11
N ALA A 424 -0.28 2.01 -6.20
CA ALA A 424 -0.21 0.55 -6.21
C ALA A 424 1.20 0.02 -6.50
N ASN A 425 1.78 -0.73 -5.56
CA ASN A 425 3.08 -1.39 -5.70
C ASN A 425 2.94 -2.86 -6.13
N CYS A 426 3.80 -3.31 -7.04
CA CYS A 426 3.92 -4.71 -7.41
C CYS A 426 4.45 -5.60 -6.27
N HIS A 427 4.33 -6.92 -6.44
CA HIS A 427 4.79 -7.88 -5.45
C HIS A 427 6.30 -7.81 -5.18
N ILE A 428 6.65 -7.95 -3.91
CA ILE A 428 8.00 -8.38 -3.52
C ILE A 428 7.99 -9.91 -3.47
N LEU A 429 8.77 -10.54 -4.33
CA LEU A 429 8.95 -11.99 -4.36
C LEU A 429 9.99 -12.39 -3.32
N PHE A 430 9.87 -13.55 -2.70
CA PHE A 430 10.92 -14.12 -1.86
C PHE A 430 11.61 -15.24 -2.62
N LEU A 431 12.92 -15.10 -2.87
CA LEU A 431 13.71 -16.06 -3.65
C LEU A 431 13.04 -16.44 -4.99
N ASP A 432 12.62 -15.41 -5.74
CA ASP A 432 11.97 -15.47 -7.06
C ASP A 432 10.58 -16.13 -7.06
N LYS A 433 9.95 -16.28 -5.90
CA LYS A 433 8.60 -16.86 -5.77
C LYS A 433 7.67 -15.92 -5.02
N LYS A 434 6.40 -15.90 -5.42
CA LYS A 434 5.36 -15.20 -4.65
C LYS A 434 5.31 -15.81 -3.25
N ALA A 435 5.36 -14.95 -2.23
CA ALA A 435 5.30 -15.38 -0.84
C ALA A 435 4.00 -16.18 -0.61
N SER A 436 4.13 -17.39 -0.05
CA SER A 436 2.99 -18.24 0.26
C SER A 436 3.17 -18.90 1.62
N SER A 437 2.14 -18.81 2.46
CA SER A 437 2.07 -19.49 3.75
C SER A 437 1.96 -21.01 3.61
N SER A 438 1.59 -21.56 2.44
CA SER A 438 1.57 -23.00 2.17
C SER A 438 2.85 -23.54 1.53
N GLY A 439 3.80 -22.66 1.16
CA GLY A 439 5.06 -23.05 0.52
C GLY A 439 6.05 -23.75 1.45
N LYS A 440 6.93 -24.59 0.87
CA LYS A 440 8.06 -25.22 1.60
C LYS A 440 9.07 -24.19 2.14
N VAL A 441 9.24 -23.09 1.43
CA VAL A 441 10.06 -21.96 1.87
C VAL A 441 9.12 -20.90 2.41
N LYS A 442 9.14 -20.68 3.72
CA LYS A 442 8.29 -19.70 4.37
C LYS A 442 8.84 -18.29 4.11
N PRO A 443 7.98 -17.31 3.79
CA PRO A 443 8.41 -15.92 3.73
C PRO A 443 8.87 -15.45 5.12
N PRO A 444 9.95 -14.64 5.23
CA PRO A 444 10.41 -14.15 6.51
C PRO A 444 9.42 -13.16 7.12
N MET A 445 9.25 -13.23 8.44
CA MET A 445 8.50 -12.23 9.17
C MET A 445 9.30 -10.92 9.20
N ALA A 446 8.59 -9.79 9.30
CA ALA A 446 9.22 -8.48 9.37
C ALA A 446 10.22 -8.41 10.54
N ARG A 447 9.81 -8.89 11.72
CA ARG A 447 10.66 -8.92 12.91
C ARG A 447 11.96 -9.71 12.71
N ASP A 448 11.89 -10.84 12.00
CA ASP A 448 13.04 -11.74 11.81
C ASP A 448 14.13 -11.09 10.96
N LEU A 449 13.76 -10.16 10.07
CA LEU A 449 14.74 -9.42 9.27
C LEU A 449 15.57 -8.46 10.13
N LEU A 450 15.03 -7.98 11.25
CA LEU A 450 15.74 -7.07 12.16
C LEU A 450 16.83 -7.76 12.97
N ASP A 451 16.92 -9.10 12.93
CA ASP A 451 18.05 -9.86 13.49
C ASP A 451 19.32 -9.73 12.62
N TYR A 452 19.18 -9.22 11.39
CA TYR A 452 20.27 -9.14 10.41
C TYR A 452 20.53 -7.73 9.88
N TYR A 453 19.54 -6.85 9.94
CA TYR A 453 19.55 -5.54 9.32
C TYR A 453 19.02 -4.48 10.27
N THR A 454 19.52 -3.24 10.15
CA THR A 454 18.86 -2.11 10.82
C THR A 454 17.59 -1.72 10.06
N PRO A 455 16.62 -1.06 10.74
CA PRO A 455 15.42 -0.54 10.08
C PRO A 455 15.73 0.32 8.85
N GLU A 456 16.66 1.27 8.97
CA GLU A 456 17.03 2.17 7.87
C GLU A 456 17.71 1.46 6.69
N GLN A 457 18.48 0.40 6.94
CA GLN A 457 19.04 -0.43 5.85
C GLN A 457 17.91 -1.07 5.03
N LEU A 458 16.90 -1.64 5.69
CA LEU A 458 15.76 -2.25 5.02
C LEU A 458 14.84 -1.22 4.35
N ARG A 459 14.61 -0.07 4.98
CA ARG A 459 13.85 1.04 4.38
C ARG A 459 14.47 1.49 3.07
N ALA A 460 15.77 1.80 3.09
CA ALA A 460 16.52 2.18 1.89
C ALA A 460 16.49 1.09 0.81
N HIS A 461 16.64 -0.18 1.21
CA HIS A 461 16.55 -1.31 0.29
C HIS A 461 15.18 -1.40 -0.39
N PHE A 462 14.09 -1.39 0.39
CA PHE A 462 12.74 -1.52 -0.15
C PHE A 462 12.35 -0.35 -1.05
N LEU A 463 12.74 0.89 -0.71
CA LEU A 463 12.52 2.06 -1.58
C LEU A 463 13.36 2.00 -2.86
N GLY A 464 14.51 1.33 -2.82
CA GLY A 464 15.34 1.06 -4.00
C GLY A 464 14.75 0.01 -4.95
N LEU A 465 13.70 -0.71 -4.53
CA LEU A 465 13.02 -1.66 -5.40
C LEU A 465 12.10 -0.92 -6.37
N GLY A 466 12.19 -1.24 -7.66
CA GLY A 466 11.33 -0.69 -8.72
C GLY A 466 9.89 -1.24 -8.69
N LEU A 467 9.24 -1.27 -7.53
CA LEU A 467 7.90 -1.88 -7.34
C LEU A 467 6.79 -1.11 -8.05
N GLY A 468 7.01 0.15 -8.41
CA GLY A 468 6.09 0.89 -9.29
C GLY A 468 6.12 0.45 -10.76
N ILE A 469 7.09 -0.39 -11.14
CA ILE A 469 7.31 -0.84 -12.52
C ILE A 469 7.01 -2.33 -12.67
N ARG A 470 7.53 -3.15 -11.74
CA ARG A 470 7.41 -4.61 -11.81
C ARG A 470 7.59 -5.25 -10.45
N SER A 471 7.18 -6.51 -10.35
CA SER A 471 7.52 -7.36 -9.21
C SER A 471 9.04 -7.56 -9.13
N VAL A 472 9.61 -7.50 -7.92
CA VAL A 472 11.07 -7.63 -7.69
C VAL A 472 11.34 -8.69 -6.62
N SER A 473 12.43 -9.43 -6.80
CA SER A 473 12.84 -10.49 -5.89
C SER A 473 13.69 -9.95 -4.74
N PHE A 474 13.27 -10.25 -3.52
CA PHE A 474 14.01 -10.04 -2.29
C PHE A 474 14.81 -11.31 -1.94
N GLN A 475 16.13 -11.17 -1.91
CA GLN A 475 17.07 -12.27 -1.73
C GLN A 475 18.11 -11.95 -0.65
N PRO A 476 17.70 -11.77 0.62
CA PRO A 476 18.60 -11.49 1.72
C PRO A 476 19.57 -12.67 1.93
N LYS A 477 20.88 -12.40 1.94
CA LYS A 477 21.91 -13.43 2.06
C LYS A 477 21.72 -14.37 3.28
N PRO A 478 21.43 -13.88 4.51
CA PRO A 478 21.28 -14.73 5.69
C PRO A 478 20.14 -15.75 5.59
N LEU A 479 19.14 -15.48 4.74
CA LEU A 479 17.95 -16.33 4.59
C LEU A 479 17.89 -17.01 3.22
N ASN A 480 18.95 -16.89 2.42
CA ASN A 480 19.06 -17.54 1.12
C ASN A 480 19.94 -18.79 1.23
N PRO A 481 19.37 -20.01 1.17
CA PRO A 481 20.14 -21.25 1.31
C PRO A 481 21.11 -21.50 0.14
N LYS A 482 20.98 -20.76 -0.97
CA LYS A 482 21.87 -20.84 -2.13
C LYS A 482 23.01 -19.83 -2.10
N ALA A 483 23.01 -18.88 -1.15
CA ALA A 483 24.00 -17.82 -1.12
C ALA A 483 25.37 -18.36 -0.66
N LYS A 484 26.43 -17.94 -1.35
CA LYS A 484 27.81 -18.32 -1.01
C LYS A 484 28.39 -17.34 -0.01
N GLU A 485 29.34 -17.81 0.81
CA GLU A 485 30.03 -16.94 1.79
C GLU A 485 30.73 -15.75 1.11
N SER A 486 31.28 -15.95 -0.08
CA SER A 486 31.97 -14.91 -0.88
C SER A 486 31.04 -13.87 -1.52
N GLU A 487 29.74 -14.13 -1.61
CA GLU A 487 28.79 -13.22 -2.27
C GLU A 487 28.42 -12.06 -1.34
N GLY A 488 28.24 -10.86 -1.90
CA GLY A 488 27.68 -9.72 -1.16
C GLY A 488 26.20 -9.95 -0.87
N ASP A 489 25.69 -9.36 0.21
CA ASP A 489 24.26 -9.39 0.50
C ASP A 489 23.50 -8.37 -0.36
N PRO A 490 22.59 -8.80 -1.26
CA PRO A 490 21.81 -7.90 -2.09
C PRO A 490 20.96 -6.92 -1.27
N ALA A 491 20.48 -7.33 -0.09
CA ALA A 491 19.66 -6.49 0.78
C ALA A 491 20.43 -5.32 1.42
N LEU A 492 21.77 -5.35 1.37
CA LEU A 492 22.63 -4.30 1.92
C LEU A 492 23.06 -3.26 0.90
N LYS A 493 22.73 -3.41 -0.39
CA LYS A 493 23.24 -2.52 -1.44
C LYS A 493 22.89 -1.05 -1.14
N GLU A 494 21.62 -0.75 -0.92
CA GLU A 494 21.15 0.59 -0.61
C GLU A 494 21.49 0.98 0.85
N GLY A 495 21.43 0.05 1.80
CA GLY A 495 21.87 0.29 3.17
C GLY A 495 23.37 0.64 3.30
N ASN A 496 24.20 0.22 2.34
CA ASN A 496 25.62 0.56 2.29
C ASN A 496 25.87 2.00 1.81
N LEU A 497 24.94 2.62 1.10
CA LEU A 497 24.96 4.06 0.82
C LEU A 497 24.90 4.83 2.14
N LEU A 498 24.00 4.44 3.05
CA LEU A 498 23.88 5.04 4.39
C LEU A 498 25.13 4.81 5.22
N THR A 499 25.39 3.52 5.52
CA THR A 499 26.35 3.11 6.56
C THR A 499 27.80 3.36 6.20
N ASN A 500 28.13 3.46 4.91
CA ASN A 500 29.50 3.70 4.47
C ASN A 500 29.68 5.06 3.79
N VAL A 501 28.81 5.43 2.85
CA VAL A 501 29.09 6.57 1.95
C VAL A 501 28.60 7.89 2.55
N LEU A 502 27.33 7.96 2.98
CA LEU A 502 26.76 9.13 3.64
C LEU A 502 27.40 9.35 5.01
N ASN A 503 27.55 8.28 5.80
CA ASN A 503 28.21 8.34 7.09
C ASN A 503 29.67 8.81 7.00
N ARG A 504 30.39 8.46 5.91
CA ARG A 504 31.74 8.97 5.65
C ARG A 504 31.76 10.47 5.38
N LEU A 505 30.81 10.98 4.58
CA LEU A 505 30.69 12.43 4.32
C LEU A 505 30.46 13.19 5.62
N ALA A 506 29.48 12.75 6.42
CA ALA A 506 29.16 13.34 7.71
C ALA A 506 30.38 13.36 8.63
N ARG A 507 31.01 12.20 8.88
CA ARG A 507 32.20 12.09 9.72
C ARG A 507 33.36 12.95 9.23
N SER A 508 33.53 13.08 7.91
CA SER A 508 34.60 13.89 7.34
C SER A 508 34.39 15.38 7.65
N CYS A 509 33.14 15.87 7.58
CA CYS A 509 32.79 17.24 7.96
C CYS A 509 33.09 17.50 9.45
N PHE A 510 32.58 16.66 10.34
CA PHE A 510 32.78 16.79 11.79
C PHE A 510 34.25 16.69 12.20
N TYR A 511 34.96 15.65 11.78
CA TYR A 511 36.34 15.43 12.21
C TYR A 511 37.31 16.48 11.65
N THR A 512 37.09 16.95 10.42
CA THR A 512 37.91 18.04 9.86
C THR A 512 37.70 19.32 10.63
N THR A 513 36.45 19.62 10.96
CA THR A 513 36.08 20.80 11.76
C THR A 513 36.66 20.74 13.16
N GLN A 514 36.56 19.60 13.83
CA GLN A 514 37.17 19.36 15.15
C GLN A 514 38.70 19.47 15.14
N LYS A 515 39.35 19.12 14.02
CA LYS A 515 40.81 19.12 13.91
C LYS A 515 41.39 20.48 13.54
N TYR A 516 40.72 21.22 12.66
CA TYR A 516 41.30 22.41 12.02
C TYR A 516 40.55 23.71 12.33
N PHE A 517 39.37 23.64 12.93
CA PHE A 517 38.48 24.79 13.13
C PHE A 517 37.92 24.83 14.57
N ASP A 518 38.62 24.23 15.54
CA ASP A 518 38.21 24.19 16.96
C ASP A 518 36.78 23.66 17.19
N GLY A 519 36.29 22.79 16.29
CA GLY A 519 34.93 22.25 16.34
C GLY A 519 33.84 23.24 15.91
N LYS A 520 34.20 24.40 15.35
CA LYS A 520 33.28 25.40 14.81
C LYS A 520 33.16 25.28 13.30
N MET A 521 31.94 25.11 12.79
CA MET A 521 31.66 25.09 11.36
C MET A 521 32.15 26.39 10.70
N PRO A 522 33.07 26.35 9.70
CA PRO A 522 33.51 27.56 9.03
C PRO A 522 32.36 28.12 8.18
N VAL A 523 32.06 29.42 8.35
CA VAL A 523 30.95 30.10 7.67
C VAL A 523 31.47 30.84 6.45
N GLY A 524 30.89 30.60 5.28
CA GLY A 524 31.25 31.36 4.09
C GLY A 524 30.35 31.05 2.91
N GLN A 525 30.70 31.63 1.75
CA GLN A 525 29.96 31.43 0.53
C GLN A 525 30.20 30.02 -0.03
N VAL A 526 29.12 29.30 -0.28
CA VAL A 526 29.15 28.00 -0.97
C VAL A 526 29.49 28.22 -2.44
N SER A 527 30.34 27.36 -2.99
CA SER A 527 30.75 27.42 -4.40
C SER A 527 29.53 27.30 -5.34
N GLU A 528 29.55 28.06 -6.44
CA GLU A 528 28.42 28.12 -7.38
C GLU A 528 28.09 26.75 -8.00
N GLU A 529 29.10 25.92 -8.29
CA GLU A 529 28.84 24.58 -8.82
C GLU A 529 28.12 23.68 -7.81
N VAL A 530 28.46 23.80 -6.52
CA VAL A 530 27.88 23.01 -5.43
C VAL A 530 26.43 23.43 -5.16
N LEU A 531 26.16 24.75 -5.19
CA LEU A 531 24.79 25.27 -5.09
C LEU A 531 23.94 24.77 -6.26
N LYS A 532 24.46 24.84 -7.49
CA LYS A 532 23.74 24.39 -8.68
C LYS A 532 23.45 22.89 -8.68
N GLU A 533 24.43 22.04 -8.34
CA GLU A 533 24.22 20.59 -8.24
C GLU A 533 23.18 20.25 -7.17
N SER A 534 23.19 20.96 -6.04
CA SER A 534 22.22 20.80 -4.96
C SER A 534 20.81 21.22 -5.40
N GLU A 535 20.67 22.37 -6.03
CA GLU A 535 19.40 22.88 -6.58
C GLU A 535 18.82 21.91 -7.62
N ASP A 536 19.63 21.47 -8.58
CA ASP A 536 19.20 20.51 -9.61
C ASP A 536 18.76 19.18 -9.00
N THR A 537 19.46 18.70 -7.96
CA THR A 537 19.11 17.47 -7.23
C THR A 537 17.79 17.63 -6.46
N ILE A 538 17.59 18.76 -5.77
CA ILE A 538 16.34 19.04 -5.03
C ILE A 538 15.14 19.06 -5.99
N LEU A 539 15.28 19.74 -7.14
CA LEU A 539 14.21 19.84 -8.12
C LEU A 539 13.85 18.49 -8.74
N GLU A 540 14.85 17.66 -9.06
CA GLU A 540 14.61 16.31 -9.56
C GLU A 540 13.98 15.42 -8.48
N TYR A 541 14.43 15.52 -7.23
CA TYR A 541 13.83 14.81 -6.10
C TYR A 541 12.34 15.13 -5.95
N GLU A 542 11.96 16.42 -6.03
CA GLU A 542 10.54 16.83 -5.97
C GLU A 542 9.71 16.17 -7.09
N GLN A 543 10.24 16.13 -8.32
CA GLN A 543 9.56 15.50 -9.45
C GLN A 543 9.39 13.99 -9.27
N LEU A 544 10.42 13.31 -8.80
CA LEU A 544 10.39 11.86 -8.58
C LEU A 544 9.46 11.48 -7.42
N MET A 545 9.43 12.28 -6.34
CA MET A 545 8.48 12.09 -5.24
C MET A 545 7.05 12.33 -5.69
N TYR A 546 6.80 13.37 -6.49
CA TYR A 546 5.48 13.64 -7.07
C TYR A 546 4.97 12.49 -7.95
N LYS A 547 5.87 11.82 -8.68
CA LYS A 547 5.56 10.64 -9.52
C LYS A 547 5.60 9.30 -8.78
N PHE A 548 5.90 9.30 -7.49
CA PHE A 548 6.04 8.09 -6.68
C PHE A 548 7.12 7.12 -7.20
N GLU A 549 8.21 7.65 -7.76
CA GLU A 549 9.34 6.92 -8.34
C GLU A 549 10.48 6.71 -7.32
N PHE A 550 10.19 6.08 -6.18
CA PHE A 550 11.12 5.95 -5.05
C PHE A 550 12.47 5.30 -5.41
N HIS A 551 12.49 4.33 -6.32
CA HIS A 551 13.74 3.72 -6.78
C HIS A 551 14.65 4.71 -7.52
N ASN A 552 14.08 5.65 -8.27
CA ASN A 552 14.82 6.72 -8.92
C ASN A 552 15.27 7.78 -7.91
N VAL A 553 14.47 8.04 -6.86
CA VAL A 553 14.93 8.85 -5.72
C VAL A 553 16.18 8.23 -5.10
N MET A 554 16.20 6.93 -4.84
CA MET A 554 17.38 6.24 -4.32
C MET A 554 18.59 6.33 -5.27
N ASN A 555 18.38 6.20 -6.59
CA ASN A 555 19.45 6.34 -7.59
C ASN A 555 20.02 7.78 -7.66
N LEU A 556 19.14 8.78 -7.58
CA LEU A 556 19.51 10.20 -7.56
C LEU A 556 20.38 10.50 -6.34
N LEU A 557 19.95 10.05 -5.15
CA LEU A 557 20.66 10.29 -3.90
C LEU A 557 21.97 9.50 -3.81
N ASP A 558 22.02 8.26 -4.32
CA ASP A 558 23.27 7.51 -4.45
C ASP A 558 24.30 8.30 -5.28
N SER A 559 23.87 8.86 -6.41
CA SER A 559 24.72 9.67 -7.29
C SER A 559 25.22 10.93 -6.59
N TYR A 560 24.32 11.73 -6.02
CA TYR A 560 24.65 12.99 -5.34
C TYR A 560 25.61 12.78 -4.16
N ILE A 561 25.32 11.82 -3.28
CA ILE A 561 26.14 11.54 -2.09
C ILE A 561 27.53 11.02 -2.47
N ARG A 562 27.65 10.22 -3.54
CA ARG A 562 28.95 9.78 -4.07
C ARG A 562 29.73 10.93 -4.69
N ASN A 563 29.07 11.82 -5.43
CA ASN A 563 29.69 13.03 -5.97
C ASN A 563 30.21 13.94 -4.85
N ALA A 564 29.44 14.13 -3.77
CA ALA A 564 29.89 14.87 -2.59
C ALA A 564 31.15 14.27 -1.97
N ASN A 565 31.21 12.95 -1.80
CA ASN A 565 32.42 12.28 -1.32
C ASN A 565 33.60 12.40 -2.28
N LYS A 566 33.36 12.40 -3.60
CA LYS A 566 34.40 12.57 -4.62
C LYS A 566 34.95 14.00 -4.60
N TYR A 567 34.08 15.01 -4.54
CA TYR A 567 34.44 16.42 -4.37
C TYR A 567 35.32 16.60 -3.14
N TRP A 568 34.85 16.13 -1.99
CA TRP A 568 35.58 16.19 -0.73
C TRP A 568 36.96 15.52 -0.81
N SER A 569 37.01 14.28 -1.34
CA SER A 569 38.26 13.51 -1.39
C SER A 569 39.28 14.12 -2.34
N ALA A 570 38.84 14.63 -3.49
CA ALA A 570 39.71 15.32 -4.44
C ALA A 570 40.28 16.61 -3.85
N GLY A 571 39.40 17.46 -3.28
CA GLY A 571 39.81 18.71 -2.66
C GLY A 571 40.75 18.50 -1.47
N MET A 572 40.45 17.57 -0.57
CA MET A 572 41.33 17.28 0.57
C MET A 572 42.68 16.67 0.17
N LYS A 573 42.73 15.94 -0.96
CA LYS A 573 44.00 15.48 -1.53
C LYS A 573 44.83 16.67 -2.00
N GLU A 574 44.24 17.60 -2.74
CA GLU A 574 44.92 18.81 -3.20
C GLU A 574 45.41 19.68 -2.03
N VAL A 575 44.59 19.85 -0.99
CA VAL A 575 45.00 20.52 0.26
C VAL A 575 46.22 19.85 0.88
N LYS A 576 46.27 18.51 0.89
CA LYS A 576 47.43 17.77 1.42
C LYS A 576 48.68 17.97 0.55
N ASP A 577 48.50 18.02 -0.77
CA ASP A 577 49.60 18.15 -1.73
C ASP A 577 50.15 19.59 -1.79
N THR A 578 49.31 20.60 -1.57
CA THR A 578 49.65 22.03 -1.71
C THR A 578 49.82 22.78 -0.39
N GLY A 579 49.22 22.28 0.71
CA GLY A 579 49.13 23.02 1.98
C GLY A 579 48.16 24.21 1.95
N ASN A 580 47.28 24.31 0.95
CA ASN A 580 46.37 25.45 0.79
C ASN A 580 45.24 25.44 1.84
N GLU A 581 45.37 26.32 2.85
CA GLU A 581 44.40 26.47 3.95
C GLU A 581 43.07 27.11 3.50
N GLU A 582 43.10 28.04 2.55
CA GLU A 582 41.87 28.64 2.00
C GLU A 582 41.06 27.60 1.22
N LEU A 583 41.73 26.74 0.45
CA LEU A 583 41.08 25.62 -0.21
C LEU A 583 40.47 24.66 0.83
N ARG A 584 41.18 24.34 1.92
CA ARG A 584 40.62 23.49 3.00
C ARG A 584 39.32 24.09 3.53
N ARG A 585 39.35 25.39 3.83
CA ARG A 585 38.20 26.13 4.33
C ARG A 585 37.03 26.05 3.35
N GLN A 586 37.27 26.26 2.06
CA GLN A 586 36.23 26.16 1.03
C GLN A 586 35.64 24.74 0.91
N ILE A 587 36.48 23.70 0.89
CA ILE A 587 36.00 22.30 0.82
C ILE A 587 35.12 21.95 2.03
N VAL A 588 35.46 22.43 3.23
CA VAL A 588 34.62 22.23 4.41
C VAL A 588 33.30 22.99 4.28
N ILE A 589 33.34 24.23 3.78
CA ILE A 589 32.13 25.04 3.59
C ILE A 589 31.15 24.34 2.64
N ASP A 590 31.65 23.90 1.49
CA ASP A 590 30.86 23.21 0.50
C ASP A 590 30.39 21.84 1.01
N GLY A 591 31.27 21.11 1.69
CA GLY A 591 30.96 19.80 2.24
C GLY A 591 29.81 19.81 3.24
N PHE A 592 29.69 20.85 4.08
CA PHE A 592 28.53 20.98 4.98
C PHE A 592 27.24 21.31 4.23
N HIS A 593 27.29 22.11 3.16
CA HIS A 593 26.10 22.33 2.33
C HIS A 593 25.69 21.04 1.60
N MET A 594 26.64 20.30 1.02
CA MET A 594 26.35 19.01 0.40
C MET A 594 25.82 17.99 1.41
N LEU A 595 26.35 17.99 2.63
CA LEU A 595 25.83 17.18 3.72
C LEU A 595 24.40 17.55 4.06
N ARG A 596 24.09 18.85 4.21
CA ARG A 596 22.74 19.36 4.45
C ARG A 596 21.75 18.87 3.38
N THR A 597 22.05 19.08 2.11
CA THR A 597 21.20 18.60 1.01
C THR A 597 21.03 17.09 1.07
N SER A 598 22.10 16.34 1.32
CA SER A 598 22.04 14.88 1.45
C SER A 598 21.10 14.44 2.58
N ILE A 599 21.21 15.04 3.78
CA ILE A 599 20.43 14.60 4.93
C ILE A 599 18.96 15.04 4.84
N VAL A 600 18.65 16.22 4.31
CA VAL A 600 17.26 16.66 4.11
C VAL A 600 16.53 15.75 3.13
N LEU A 601 17.16 15.40 2.00
CA LEU A 601 16.52 14.51 1.03
C LEU A 601 16.48 13.04 1.48
N MET A 602 17.37 12.63 2.38
CA MET A 602 17.39 11.30 2.98
C MET A 602 16.51 11.17 4.23
N HIS A 603 16.01 12.26 4.80
CA HIS A 603 15.21 12.24 6.03
C HIS A 603 13.97 11.34 5.94
N PRO A 604 13.20 11.36 4.84
CA PRO A 604 12.08 10.44 4.69
C PRO A 604 12.47 8.95 4.60
N ILE A 605 13.73 8.66 4.23
CA ILE A 605 14.24 7.30 4.00
C ILE A 605 14.91 6.75 5.27
N ALA A 606 15.77 7.56 5.90
CA ALA A 606 16.61 7.21 7.04
C ALA A 606 16.48 8.29 8.15
N PRO A 607 15.34 8.31 8.86
CA PRO A 607 14.99 9.40 9.77
C PRO A 607 15.91 9.47 11.00
N GLU A 608 16.18 8.36 11.69
CA GLU A 608 17.00 8.38 12.92
C GLU A 608 18.41 8.90 12.66
N GLY A 609 19.06 8.41 11.59
CA GLY A 609 20.42 8.80 11.27
C GLY A 609 20.51 10.26 10.80
N THR A 610 19.52 10.75 10.05
CA THR A 610 19.48 12.14 9.57
C THR A 610 19.12 13.13 10.69
N GLU A 611 18.16 12.78 11.55
CA GLU A 611 17.83 13.54 12.77
C GLU A 611 19.04 13.63 13.71
N MET A 612 19.78 12.54 13.89
CA MET A 612 21.02 12.55 14.68
C MET A 612 22.09 13.48 14.08
N VAL A 613 22.25 13.52 12.75
CA VAL A 613 23.16 14.48 12.12
C VAL A 613 22.70 15.92 12.39
N CYS A 614 21.41 16.22 12.23
CA CYS A 614 20.83 17.53 12.51
C CYS A 614 21.06 17.97 13.97
N GLU A 615 20.82 17.08 14.94
CA GLU A 615 21.08 17.33 16.36
C GLU A 615 22.57 17.65 16.60
N TYR A 616 23.47 16.88 15.99
CA TYR A 616 24.91 17.10 16.15
C TYR A 616 25.40 18.38 15.48
N LEU A 617 24.75 18.80 14.39
CA LEU A 617 24.99 20.12 13.79
C LEU A 617 24.47 21.24 14.70
N GLY A 618 23.47 20.98 15.55
CA GLY A 618 22.91 21.98 16.45
C GLY A 618 21.78 22.81 15.82
N PHE A 619 21.00 22.21 14.93
CA PHE A 619 19.83 22.82 14.29
C PHE A 619 18.51 22.23 14.82
N GLY A 620 17.43 23.00 14.72
CA GLY A 620 16.08 22.60 15.14
C GLY A 620 15.23 22.01 14.02
N LYS A 621 13.92 21.93 14.25
CA LYS A 621 12.95 21.35 13.28
C LYS A 621 12.86 22.16 11.98
N GLU A 622 13.17 23.45 12.00
CA GLU A 622 13.18 24.32 10.83
C GLU A 622 14.17 23.83 9.75
N PHE A 623 15.12 22.99 10.12
CA PHE A 623 16.09 22.37 9.20
C PHE A 623 15.42 21.56 8.08
N TRP A 624 14.23 21.02 8.34
CA TRP A 624 13.44 20.22 7.41
C TRP A 624 12.40 21.04 6.62
N ASP A 625 12.20 22.32 6.96
CA ASP A 625 11.17 23.16 6.34
C ASP A 625 11.49 23.37 4.85
N TRP A 626 10.60 22.87 4.00
CA TRP A 626 10.79 22.93 2.57
C TRP A 626 10.64 24.32 1.95
N ASN A 627 10.08 25.28 2.68
CA ASN A 627 10.12 26.69 2.26
C ASN A 627 11.56 27.23 2.26
N ARG A 628 12.45 26.57 3.02
CA ARG A 628 13.88 26.86 3.14
C ARG A 628 14.74 25.80 2.45
N ILE A 629 14.19 25.01 1.52
CA ILE A 629 14.91 23.89 0.91
C ILE A 629 16.15 24.35 0.12
N PHE A 630 16.12 25.55 -0.47
CA PHE A 630 17.24 26.13 -1.23
C PHE A 630 18.20 26.98 -0.39
N ASP A 631 17.89 27.20 0.89
CA ASP A 631 18.79 27.90 1.80
C ASP A 631 20.10 27.10 1.99
N THR A 632 21.19 27.81 2.23
CA THR A 632 22.44 27.17 2.62
C THR A 632 22.37 26.68 4.05
N VAL A 633 23.28 25.79 4.44
CA VAL A 633 23.37 25.32 5.84
C VAL A 633 23.65 26.47 6.82
N TYR A 634 24.24 27.57 6.35
CA TYR A 634 24.61 28.73 7.15
C TYR A 634 23.43 29.63 7.47
N ASP A 635 22.40 29.64 6.63
CA ASP A 635 21.20 30.46 6.84
C ASP A 635 20.36 29.95 8.03
N PHE A 636 20.64 28.74 8.52
CA PHE A 636 20.03 28.16 9.73
C PHE A 636 20.77 28.57 11.01
N MET A 637 21.91 29.27 10.92
CA MET A 637 22.61 29.76 12.09
C MET A 637 22.05 31.09 12.56
N GLU A 638 21.45 31.14 13.74
CA GLU A 638 21.05 32.41 14.37
C GLU A 638 22.24 33.34 14.63
N ASP A 639 23.35 32.76 15.12
CA ASP A 639 24.62 33.44 15.32
C ASP A 639 25.76 32.60 14.74
N PRO A 640 26.21 32.90 13.51
CA PRO A 640 27.27 32.13 12.85
C PRO A 640 28.61 32.14 13.60
N GLN A 641 28.87 33.13 14.48
CA GLN A 641 30.12 33.19 15.25
C GLN A 641 30.09 32.27 16.48
N ASN A 642 28.90 32.04 17.02
CA ASN A 642 28.68 31.29 18.26
C ASN A 642 27.90 29.98 18.07
N HIS A 643 27.54 29.62 16.84
CA HIS A 643 26.89 28.35 16.53
C HIS A 643 27.72 27.17 17.07
N LYS A 644 27.08 26.32 17.86
CA LYS A 644 27.73 25.21 18.57
C LYS A 644 27.31 23.88 17.98
N MET A 645 28.27 23.18 17.40
CA MET A 645 28.12 21.77 17.05
C MET A 645 28.41 20.90 18.27
N LYS A 646 27.74 19.74 18.34
CA LYS A 646 28.07 18.68 19.29
C LYS A 646 29.39 18.02 18.86
N TYR A 647 30.26 17.74 19.84
CA TYR A 647 31.51 17.04 19.57
C TYR A 647 31.23 15.61 19.10
N LEU A 648 31.76 15.20 17.94
CA LEU A 648 31.62 13.84 17.44
C LEU A 648 32.72 12.95 18.00
N GLU A 649 32.32 11.94 18.77
CA GLU A 649 33.23 10.99 19.38
C GLU A 649 33.96 10.13 18.33
N PRO A 650 35.19 9.68 18.61
CA PRO A 650 35.89 8.75 17.74
C PRO A 650 35.05 7.48 17.51
N ARG A 651 34.91 7.08 16.24
CA ARG A 651 34.15 5.88 15.80
C ARG A 651 32.63 5.95 16.01
N MET A 652 32.08 7.11 16.37
CA MET A 652 30.63 7.32 16.31
C MET A 652 30.16 7.28 14.85
N ASP A 653 29.11 6.51 14.60
CA ASP A 653 28.41 6.42 13.30
C ASP A 653 26.98 6.90 13.48
N PHE A 654 26.55 7.78 12.56
CA PHE A 654 25.16 8.26 12.47
C PHE A 654 24.27 7.17 11.87
N PHE A 655 24.79 6.49 10.84
CA PHE A 655 24.12 5.37 10.18
C PHE A 655 24.87 4.08 10.52
N ARG A 656 24.42 3.38 11.55
CA ARG A 656 25.13 2.21 12.09
C ARG A 656 24.87 0.97 11.24
N LYS A 657 25.90 0.12 11.14
CA LYS A 657 25.73 -1.26 10.67
C LYS A 657 25.05 -2.09 11.76
N HIS A 658 24.25 -3.06 11.34
CA HIS A 658 23.68 -4.01 12.29
C HIS A 658 24.82 -4.81 12.98
N PRO A 659 24.73 -5.14 14.28
CA PRO A 659 25.78 -5.89 14.98
C PRO A 659 26.19 -7.20 14.30
N SER A 660 25.26 -7.92 13.67
CA SER A 660 25.56 -9.15 12.92
C SER A 660 26.48 -8.96 11.71
N GLN A 661 26.68 -7.71 11.28
CA GLN A 661 27.52 -7.33 10.13
C GLN A 661 28.94 -6.91 10.57
N LEU A 662 29.17 -6.77 11.87
CA LEU A 662 30.47 -6.44 12.45
C LEU A 662 31.20 -7.76 12.74
N LYS A 663 32.37 -7.95 12.09
CA LYS A 663 33.24 -9.11 12.31
C LYS A 663 34.07 -8.96 13.57
#